data_AF-A0A6A8Q9I0-F1
#
_entry.id   AF-A0A6A8Q9I0-F1
#
_cell.length_a   1.000
_cell.length_b   1.000
_cell.length_c   1.000
_cell.angle_alpha   90.00
_cell.angle_beta   90.00
_cell.angle_gamma   90.00
#
_symmetry.space_group_name_H-M   'P 1'
#
loop_
_entity.id
_entity.type
_entity.pdbx_description
1 polymer ?
#
loop_
_entity_poly.entity_id
_entity_poly.type
_entity_poly.pdbx_seq_one_letter_code
_entity_poly.pdbx_strand_id
1 'polypeptide(L)'
;MLDLTLENGYGRFSQKAISKLLPLLKDGLRENGVIKEVYGNKKEDKEKLLTFKLPMPPKIKNPVVYHALIELRKVVNAIIRTYGLPDTIRVELARELKNSKKRREHISKKQGEYKKKNKQAIKALKQEPHSIQEPSRTDIIRYKLWKECKEICPYTGKTIPPQALFSGEIEVEHILPFSRTLDDSFMNKTLSYSSINAKKGNRTPWECVEAGIIAEDDLLQRIRKLPWKKRRKFTQKEIQLDDFISRQLNDTRYISREAKKYLSKLGSEEWPVKIQIAKGQSTALLRHLWSLNSILNHDGDEIKNREDHRHHSVDALVVALTTPSILKKLSDENKKIDSAEWMEEGEGAKYRNNELKRRAKSEKRVTSSYPWPSFRKDAIDAINSIIVSHRVSRKVSGSFHEDTYYGTTESKPTKKRKEMVAVRKPVHELRITSLTNDVKCIKDPGVRNIIKSEIQKRMDNGLSQDKAIQSFEENPPCIISSKATVPIRKVRLEKEKNSNNLTYFEDKKGEVYKYAIYGNNHHIAIYEKINSKGDKTVDEVVVPTMEAARRIKDKEKIVMRDHPEFSNFLYSLSINESVKNLDNGKLYRVQMIKTDKRIQLSEINLVSSNWQSEKILSRPRNLNIRKVKVDPIGKVYPAND
;
A
#
# COMPACT_ATOMS: atom_id res chain seq x y z
N MET A 1 17.88 -27.80 -41.71
CA MET A 1 16.77 -27.45 -40.81
C MET A 1 16.72 -25.93 -40.73
N LEU A 2 15.61 -25.30 -41.13
CA LEU A 2 15.39 -23.87 -40.91
C LEU A 2 15.23 -23.67 -39.40
N ASP A 3 16.14 -22.93 -38.78
CA ASP A 3 16.09 -22.59 -37.35
C ASP A 3 14.91 -21.63 -37.12
N LEU A 4 13.76 -22.21 -36.79
CA LEU A 4 12.51 -21.50 -36.63
C LEU A 4 12.49 -20.88 -35.22
N THR A 5 13.02 -19.67 -35.11
CA THR A 5 12.99 -18.88 -33.87
C THR A 5 11.57 -18.36 -33.65
N LEU A 6 10.85 -18.98 -32.71
CA LEU A 6 9.52 -18.54 -32.30
C LEU A 6 9.62 -17.37 -31.32
N GLU A 7 8.66 -16.44 -31.39
CA GLU A 7 8.57 -15.35 -30.42
C GLU A 7 8.28 -15.90 -29.01
N ASN A 8 8.96 -15.36 -28.00
CA ASN A 8 8.70 -15.68 -26.59
C ASN A 8 7.25 -15.31 -26.21
N GLY A 9 6.43 -16.32 -25.86
CA GLY A 9 5.06 -16.11 -25.40
C GLY A 9 4.15 -17.33 -25.59
N TYR A 10 2.87 -17.14 -25.28
CA TYR A 10 1.83 -18.13 -25.53
C TYR A 10 0.74 -17.52 -26.40
N GLY A 11 0.27 -18.28 -27.40
CA GLY A 11 -0.94 -17.93 -28.15
C GLY A 11 -2.17 -17.92 -27.25
N ARG A 12 -3.16 -17.07 -27.57
CA ARG A 12 -4.43 -17.00 -26.84
C ARG A 12 -5.27 -18.28 -26.99
N PHE A 13 -5.09 -18.99 -28.10
CA PHE A 13 -5.75 -20.26 -28.40
C PHE A 13 -4.76 -21.41 -28.27
N SER A 14 -5.24 -22.55 -27.74
CA SER A 14 -4.47 -23.78 -27.76
C SER A 14 -4.29 -24.28 -29.20
N GLN A 15 -3.26 -25.09 -29.45
CA GLN A 15 -3.05 -25.73 -30.76
C GLN A 15 -4.30 -26.47 -31.25
N LYS A 16 -5.01 -27.16 -30.34
CA LYS A 16 -6.28 -27.82 -30.62
C LYS A 16 -7.36 -26.83 -31.09
N ALA A 17 -7.47 -25.66 -30.45
CA ALA A 17 -8.40 -24.64 -30.89
C ALA A 17 -8.00 -24.05 -32.24
N ILE A 18 -6.72 -23.75 -32.44
CA ILE A 18 -6.21 -23.25 -33.72
C ILE A 18 -6.52 -24.23 -34.84
N SER A 19 -6.27 -25.54 -34.66
CA SER A 19 -6.54 -26.55 -35.69
C SER A 19 -8.00 -26.60 -36.15
N LYS A 20 -8.95 -26.26 -35.27
CA LYS A 20 -10.38 -26.23 -35.58
C LYS A 20 -10.84 -24.90 -36.17
N LEU A 21 -10.26 -23.78 -35.70
CA LEU A 21 -10.66 -22.44 -36.14
C LEU A 21 -10.00 -22.07 -37.48
N LEU A 22 -8.76 -22.52 -37.72
CA LEU A 22 -7.94 -22.09 -38.86
C LEU A 22 -8.55 -22.42 -40.24
N PRO A 23 -9.18 -23.58 -40.49
CA PRO A 23 -9.83 -23.86 -41.77
C PRO A 23 -10.92 -22.83 -42.10
N LEU A 24 -11.85 -22.61 -41.18
CA LEU A 24 -12.96 -21.66 -41.35
C LEU A 24 -12.48 -20.19 -41.43
N LEU A 25 -11.39 -19.85 -40.73
CA LEU A 25 -10.74 -18.54 -40.89
C LEU A 25 -10.15 -18.36 -42.29
N LYS A 26 -9.58 -19.41 -42.90
CA LYS A 26 -9.08 -19.39 -44.29
C LYS A 26 -10.22 -19.24 -45.30
N ASP A 27 -11.40 -19.77 -44.97
CA ASP A 27 -12.62 -19.63 -45.78
C ASP A 27 -13.27 -18.22 -45.65
N GLY A 28 -12.60 -17.28 -44.97
CA GLY A 28 -13.00 -15.87 -44.90
C GLY A 28 -13.98 -15.54 -43.78
N LEU A 29 -14.34 -16.51 -42.93
CA LEU A 29 -15.17 -16.23 -41.77
C LEU A 29 -14.41 -15.42 -40.71
N ARG A 30 -15.11 -14.49 -40.06
CA ARG A 30 -14.53 -13.68 -38.99
C ARG A 30 -14.33 -14.51 -37.73
N GLU A 31 -13.27 -14.24 -36.96
CA GLU A 31 -12.90 -14.96 -35.71
C GLU A 31 -14.10 -15.25 -34.79
N ASN A 32 -14.95 -14.27 -34.51
CA ASN A 32 -16.13 -14.46 -33.65
C ASN A 32 -17.17 -15.41 -34.25
N GLY A 33 -17.34 -15.40 -35.58
CA GLY A 33 -18.25 -16.30 -36.29
C GLY A 33 -17.75 -17.74 -36.23
N VAL A 34 -16.46 -17.94 -36.54
CA VAL A 34 -15.80 -19.24 -36.49
C VAL A 34 -15.85 -19.86 -35.09
N ILE A 35 -15.56 -19.08 -34.05
CA ILE A 35 -15.63 -19.58 -32.66
C ILE A 35 -17.05 -20.04 -32.33
N LYS A 36 -18.06 -19.28 -32.76
CA LYS A 36 -19.48 -19.62 -32.52
C LYS A 36 -19.90 -20.87 -33.28
N GLU A 37 -19.39 -21.07 -34.49
CA GLU A 37 -19.68 -22.25 -35.31
C GLU A 37 -19.03 -23.51 -34.75
N VAL A 38 -17.74 -23.45 -34.39
CA VAL A 38 -16.99 -24.61 -33.89
C VAL A 38 -17.37 -25.00 -32.47
N TYR A 39 -17.67 -24.04 -31.61
CA TYR A 39 -17.87 -24.26 -30.18
C TYR A 39 -19.28 -23.91 -29.69
N GLY A 40 -20.18 -23.52 -30.58
CA GLY A 40 -21.48 -22.98 -30.22
C GLY A 40 -21.39 -21.64 -29.48
N ASN A 41 -22.54 -21.12 -29.06
CA ASN A 41 -22.54 -20.13 -27.99
C ASN A 41 -22.12 -20.86 -26.71
N LYS A 42 -20.91 -20.60 -26.19
CA LYS A 42 -20.62 -20.80 -24.76
C LYS A 42 -21.47 -19.85 -23.93
N LYS A 43 -22.79 -20.06 -23.89
CA LYS A 43 -23.49 -19.82 -22.65
C LYS A 43 -22.95 -20.90 -21.73
N GLU A 44 -22.31 -20.51 -20.61
CA GLU A 44 -22.30 -21.42 -19.48
C GLU A 44 -23.76 -21.85 -19.32
N ASP A 45 -24.05 -23.16 -19.38
CA ASP A 45 -25.31 -23.66 -18.90
C ASP A 45 -25.40 -23.14 -17.46
N LYS A 46 -26.08 -22.00 -17.29
CA LYS A 46 -26.72 -21.72 -16.03
C LYS A 46 -27.72 -22.85 -15.96
N GLU A 47 -27.34 -23.95 -15.33
CA GLU A 47 -28.27 -24.99 -14.93
C GLU A 47 -29.55 -24.29 -14.49
N LYS A 48 -30.72 -24.85 -14.80
CA LYS A 48 -32.04 -24.33 -14.40
C LYS A 48 -32.16 -23.97 -12.90
N LEU A 49 -31.14 -24.29 -12.10
CA LEU A 49 -30.94 -23.97 -10.70
C LEU A 49 -30.62 -22.47 -10.48
N LEU A 50 -31.66 -21.76 -10.05
CA LEU A 50 -31.58 -20.41 -9.54
C LEU A 50 -30.53 -20.28 -8.42
N THR A 51 -29.48 -19.50 -8.69
CA THR A 51 -28.40 -19.27 -7.73
C THR A 51 -28.66 -18.01 -6.89
N PHE A 52 -29.14 -18.21 -5.65
CA PHE A 52 -29.37 -17.16 -4.66
C PHE A 52 -28.14 -16.80 -3.81
N LYS A 53 -26.96 -17.35 -4.12
CA LYS A 53 -25.72 -17.02 -3.40
C LYS A 53 -24.50 -17.17 -4.29
N LEU A 54 -23.56 -16.24 -4.18
CA LEU A 54 -22.27 -16.38 -4.83
C LEU A 54 -21.47 -17.53 -4.19
N PRO A 55 -20.94 -18.48 -5.00
CA PRO A 55 -20.06 -19.56 -4.52
C PRO A 55 -18.71 -18.98 -4.08
N MET A 56 -17.72 -19.80 -3.74
CA MET A 56 -16.36 -19.27 -3.55
C MET A 56 -15.79 -18.77 -4.89
N PRO A 57 -15.07 -17.63 -4.92
CA PRO A 57 -14.43 -17.16 -6.13
C PRO A 57 -13.33 -18.14 -6.59
N PRO A 58 -13.10 -18.30 -7.90
CA PRO A 58 -11.99 -19.11 -8.39
C PRO A 58 -10.65 -18.54 -7.90
N LYS A 59 -9.65 -19.40 -7.71
CA LYS A 59 -8.31 -18.95 -7.31
C LYS A 59 -7.72 -18.04 -8.38
N ILE A 60 -7.45 -16.79 -8.00
CA ILE A 60 -6.81 -15.79 -8.86
C ILE A 60 -5.38 -15.57 -8.36
N LYS A 61 -4.40 -15.57 -9.27
CA LYS A 61 -2.97 -15.40 -8.92
C LYS A 61 -2.67 -14.08 -8.19
N ASN A 62 -3.39 -13.01 -8.51
CA ASN A 62 -3.25 -11.73 -7.79
C ASN A 62 -4.03 -11.80 -6.46
N PRO A 63 -3.35 -11.77 -5.30
CA PRO A 63 -3.98 -11.93 -3.99
C PRO A 63 -4.90 -10.76 -3.63
N VAL A 64 -4.58 -9.53 -4.04
CA VAL A 64 -5.41 -8.35 -3.79
C VAL A 64 -6.77 -8.50 -4.47
N VAL A 65 -6.75 -8.94 -5.74
CA VAL A 65 -7.97 -9.18 -6.52
C VAL A 65 -8.79 -10.31 -5.92
N TYR A 66 -8.14 -11.42 -5.56
CA TYR A 66 -8.81 -12.56 -4.94
C TYR A 66 -9.49 -12.16 -3.60
N HIS A 67 -8.80 -11.40 -2.76
CA HIS A 67 -9.37 -10.91 -1.50
C HIS A 67 -10.54 -9.95 -1.72
N ALA A 68 -10.46 -9.04 -2.70
CA ALA A 68 -11.57 -8.15 -3.04
C ALA A 68 -12.83 -8.94 -3.45
N LEU A 69 -12.68 -10.02 -4.23
CA LEU A 69 -13.83 -10.88 -4.59
C LEU A 69 -14.40 -11.65 -3.40
N ILE A 70 -13.58 -12.03 -2.42
CA ILE A 70 -14.05 -12.65 -1.18
C ILE A 70 -14.90 -11.67 -0.37
N GLU A 71 -14.46 -10.42 -0.21
CA GLU A 71 -15.23 -9.43 0.54
C GLU A 71 -16.51 -9.03 -0.23
N LEU A 72 -16.42 -8.85 -1.56
CA LEU A 72 -17.60 -8.65 -2.43
C LEU A 72 -18.63 -9.77 -2.25
N ARG A 73 -18.19 -11.03 -2.25
CA ARG A 73 -19.05 -12.20 -2.01
C ARG A 73 -19.80 -12.07 -0.67
N LYS A 74 -19.10 -11.71 0.41
CA LYS A 74 -19.71 -11.60 1.75
C LYS A 74 -20.80 -10.54 1.76
N VAL A 75 -20.50 -9.35 1.21
CA VAL A 75 -21.45 -8.23 1.14
C VAL A 75 -22.67 -8.61 0.30
N VAL A 76 -22.46 -9.10 -0.93
CA VAL A 76 -23.56 -9.46 -1.83
C VAL A 76 -24.43 -10.57 -1.24
N ASN A 77 -23.84 -11.62 -0.67
CA ASN A 77 -24.61 -12.69 -0.03
C ASN A 77 -25.36 -12.20 1.22
N ALA A 78 -24.83 -11.23 1.96
CA ALA A 78 -25.52 -10.62 3.11
C ALA A 78 -26.71 -9.76 2.67
N ILE A 79 -26.55 -8.99 1.58
CA ILE A 79 -27.64 -8.24 0.94
C ILE A 79 -28.73 -9.20 0.46
N ILE A 80 -28.37 -10.26 -0.29
CA ILE A 80 -29.36 -11.21 -0.83
C ILE A 80 -30.14 -11.90 0.30
N ARG A 81 -29.47 -12.27 1.39
CA ARG A 81 -30.14 -12.87 2.56
C ARG A 81 -31.15 -11.92 3.23
N THR A 82 -30.88 -10.62 3.19
CA THR A 82 -31.71 -9.61 3.89
C THR A 82 -32.83 -9.08 2.99
N TYR A 83 -32.57 -8.89 1.70
CA TYR A 83 -33.45 -8.14 0.78
C TYR A 83 -33.87 -8.95 -0.45
N GLY A 84 -33.40 -10.18 -0.61
CA GLY A 84 -33.64 -10.99 -1.81
C GLY A 84 -32.69 -10.68 -2.97
N LEU A 85 -32.94 -11.33 -4.11
CA LEU A 85 -32.09 -11.21 -5.29
C LEU A 85 -32.29 -9.83 -5.94
N PRO A 86 -31.22 -9.04 -6.20
CA PRO A 86 -31.37 -7.73 -6.82
C PRO A 86 -31.63 -7.82 -8.33
N ASP A 87 -32.43 -6.91 -8.88
CA ASP A 87 -32.67 -6.82 -10.34
C ASP A 87 -31.42 -6.43 -11.12
N THR A 88 -30.62 -5.53 -10.54
CA THR A 88 -29.44 -4.95 -11.18
C THR A 88 -28.34 -4.72 -10.17
N ILE A 89 -27.12 -5.12 -10.51
CA ILE A 89 -25.91 -4.79 -9.77
C ILE A 89 -25.03 -3.90 -10.64
N ARG A 90 -24.71 -2.70 -10.14
CA ARG A 90 -23.83 -1.74 -10.81
C ARG A 90 -22.46 -1.75 -10.13
N VAL A 91 -21.41 -2.02 -10.91
CA VAL A 91 -20.03 -2.04 -10.43
C VAL A 91 -19.27 -0.88 -11.04
N GLU A 92 -18.61 -0.07 -10.21
CA GLU A 92 -17.72 0.98 -10.69
C GLU A 92 -16.46 0.37 -11.31
N LEU A 93 -16.11 0.79 -12.53
CA LEU A 93 -14.81 0.54 -13.14
C LEU A 93 -13.94 1.78 -13.08
N ALA A 94 -12.65 1.60 -12.81
CA ALA A 94 -11.61 2.60 -13.06
C ALA A 94 -11.31 2.79 -14.57
N ARG A 95 -12.37 3.00 -15.36
CA ARG A 95 -12.32 3.34 -16.79
C ARG A 95 -12.71 4.80 -16.99
N GLU A 96 -12.04 5.43 -17.94
CA GLU A 96 -12.32 6.81 -18.34
C GLU A 96 -13.59 6.90 -19.20
N LEU A 97 -14.22 8.08 -19.18
CA LEU A 97 -15.25 8.46 -20.15
C LEU A 97 -14.66 8.47 -21.56
N LYS A 98 -15.52 8.37 -22.58
CA LYS A 98 -15.04 8.35 -23.97
C LYS A 98 -14.46 9.72 -24.30
N ASN A 99 -13.17 9.75 -24.63
CA ASN A 99 -12.46 10.96 -25.05
C ASN A 99 -12.95 11.46 -26.43
N SER A 100 -12.73 12.74 -26.74
CA SER A 100 -13.02 13.34 -28.05
C SER A 100 -12.26 12.65 -29.19
N LYS A 101 -12.67 12.86 -30.45
CA LYS A 101 -11.99 12.28 -31.62
C LYS A 101 -10.53 12.75 -31.67
N LYS A 102 -10.29 14.06 -31.59
CA LYS A 102 -8.96 14.67 -31.58
C LYS A 102 -8.07 14.10 -30.47
N ARG A 103 -8.60 13.96 -29.24
CA ARG A 103 -7.82 13.40 -28.13
C ARG A 103 -7.45 11.93 -28.35
N ARG A 104 -8.35 11.12 -28.92
CA ARG A 104 -8.05 9.72 -29.27
C ARG A 104 -6.95 9.64 -30.32
N GLU A 105 -7.00 10.49 -31.33
CA GLU A 105 -5.95 10.61 -32.36
C GLU A 105 -4.61 11.01 -31.75
N HIS A 106 -4.59 12.01 -30.87
CA HIS A 106 -3.39 12.42 -30.15
C HIS A 106 -2.82 11.32 -29.25
N ILE A 107 -3.66 10.58 -28.51
CA ILE A 107 -3.22 9.41 -27.72
C ILE A 107 -2.63 8.33 -28.64
N SER A 108 -3.29 8.04 -29.76
CA SER A 108 -2.82 7.07 -30.75
C SER A 108 -1.49 7.51 -31.36
N LYS A 109 -1.33 8.80 -31.69
CA LYS A 109 -0.09 9.40 -32.20
C LYS A 109 1.04 9.24 -31.18
N LYS A 110 0.83 9.62 -29.91
CA LYS A 110 1.82 9.42 -28.83
C LYS A 110 2.17 7.95 -28.63
N GLN A 111 1.20 7.04 -28.66
CA GLN A 111 1.48 5.60 -28.58
C GLN A 111 2.31 5.10 -29.77
N GLY A 112 2.02 5.60 -30.98
CA GLY A 112 2.81 5.35 -32.18
C GLY A 112 4.25 5.86 -32.04
N GLU A 113 4.44 7.07 -31.54
CA GLU A 113 5.75 7.65 -31.24
C GLU A 113 6.53 6.81 -30.22
N TYR A 114 5.89 6.36 -29.13
CA TYR A 114 6.52 5.48 -28.15
C TYR A 114 6.90 4.11 -28.76
N LYS A 115 6.05 3.54 -29.61
CA LYS A 115 6.35 2.29 -30.33
C LYS A 115 7.54 2.49 -31.28
N LYS A 116 7.59 3.61 -31.99
CA LYS A 116 8.71 3.98 -32.87
C LYS A 116 10.01 4.14 -32.07
N LYS A 117 9.99 4.87 -30.95
CA LYS A 117 11.14 5.03 -30.06
C LYS A 117 11.62 3.70 -29.48
N ASN A 118 10.72 2.80 -29.09
CA ASN A 118 11.10 1.47 -28.62
C ASN A 118 11.73 0.63 -29.74
N LYS A 119 11.19 0.66 -30.96
CA LYS A 119 11.81 -0.01 -32.12
C LYS A 119 13.20 0.54 -32.43
N GLN A 120 13.37 1.86 -32.37
CA GLN A 120 14.68 2.52 -32.54
C GLN A 120 15.67 2.10 -31.46
N ALA A 121 15.23 2.02 -30.20
CA ALA A 121 16.07 1.53 -29.09
C ALA A 121 16.50 0.07 -29.33
N ILE A 122 15.58 -0.82 -29.71
CA ILE A 122 15.91 -2.22 -30.04
C ILE A 122 16.93 -2.29 -31.19
N LYS A 123 16.73 -1.50 -32.25
CA LYS A 123 17.66 -1.47 -33.39
C LYS A 123 19.06 -1.00 -32.95
N ALA A 124 19.14 0.07 -32.16
CA ALA A 124 20.41 0.59 -31.66
C ALA A 124 21.12 -0.40 -30.72
N LEU A 125 20.36 -1.13 -29.90
CA LEU A 125 20.92 -2.12 -28.98
C LEU A 125 21.51 -3.34 -29.69
N LYS A 126 20.98 -3.71 -30.86
CA LYS A 126 21.52 -4.80 -31.69
C LYS A 126 22.78 -4.42 -32.46
N GLN A 127 23.08 -3.12 -32.58
CA GLN A 127 24.23 -2.62 -33.33
C GLN A 127 25.41 -2.34 -32.40
N GLU A 128 26.61 -2.29 -32.96
CA GLU A 128 27.79 -1.75 -32.26
C GLU A 128 27.49 -0.32 -31.78
N PRO A 129 27.93 0.07 -30.57
CA PRO A 129 28.85 -0.64 -29.67
C PRO A 129 28.17 -1.54 -28.61
N HIS A 130 26.86 -1.80 -28.71
CA HIS A 130 26.11 -2.55 -27.69
C HIS A 130 25.98 -4.04 -28.02
N SER A 131 25.73 -4.38 -29.28
CA SER A 131 25.74 -5.75 -29.82
C SER A 131 24.89 -6.78 -29.04
N ILE A 132 23.76 -6.33 -28.49
CA ILE A 132 22.78 -7.15 -27.77
C ILE A 132 21.77 -7.72 -28.77
N GLN A 133 21.90 -9.00 -29.12
CA GLN A 133 21.06 -9.67 -30.13
C GLN A 133 19.58 -9.72 -29.74
N GLU A 134 19.27 -9.95 -28.46
CA GLU A 134 17.91 -10.03 -27.93
C GLU A 134 17.71 -9.07 -26.75
N PRO A 135 17.47 -7.78 -27.00
CA PRO A 135 17.33 -6.80 -25.92
C PRO A 135 16.13 -7.10 -25.01
N SER A 136 16.39 -7.26 -23.72
CA SER A 136 15.33 -7.42 -22.72
C SER A 136 14.58 -6.10 -22.49
N ARG A 137 13.45 -6.17 -21.80
CA ARG A 137 12.72 -4.98 -21.37
C ARG A 137 13.59 -4.04 -20.52
N THR A 138 14.46 -4.61 -19.69
CA THR A 138 15.37 -3.84 -18.83
C THR A 138 16.42 -3.12 -19.68
N ASP A 139 16.93 -3.76 -20.73
CA ASP A 139 17.95 -3.15 -21.60
C ASP A 139 17.38 -1.99 -22.40
N ILE A 140 16.15 -2.14 -22.89
CA ILE A 140 15.41 -1.07 -23.56
C ILE A 140 15.18 0.10 -22.58
N ILE A 141 14.89 -0.16 -21.30
CA ILE A 141 14.73 0.89 -20.29
C ILE A 141 16.06 1.58 -20.03
N ARG A 142 17.16 0.85 -19.82
CA ARG A 142 18.52 1.40 -19.64
C ARG A 142 18.89 2.33 -20.78
N TYR A 143 18.76 1.86 -22.02
CA TYR A 143 19.07 2.65 -23.21
C TYR A 143 18.23 3.92 -23.32
N LYS A 144 16.93 3.83 -23.03
CA LYS A 144 16.05 5.01 -23.06
C LYS A 144 16.42 6.03 -22.00
N LEU A 145 16.78 5.59 -20.79
CA LEU A 145 17.26 6.48 -19.74
C LEU A 145 18.60 7.10 -20.11
N TRP A 146 19.52 6.32 -20.69
CA TRP A 146 20.82 6.78 -21.17
C TRP A 146 20.68 7.93 -22.17
N LYS A 147 19.84 7.76 -23.20
CA LYS A 147 19.58 8.82 -24.18
C LYS A 147 18.81 10.01 -23.58
N GLU A 148 17.91 9.79 -22.63
CA GLU A 148 17.19 10.88 -21.96
C GLU A 148 18.12 11.76 -21.11
N CYS A 149 19.07 11.14 -20.42
CA CYS A 149 20.10 11.83 -19.64
C CYS A 149 21.25 12.38 -20.50
N LYS A 150 21.13 12.33 -21.84
CA LYS A 150 22.20 12.68 -22.80
C LYS A 150 23.53 12.04 -22.46
N GLU A 151 23.48 10.76 -22.06
CA GLU A 151 24.66 9.94 -21.82
C GLU A 151 25.50 10.42 -20.63
N ILE A 152 24.93 11.25 -19.75
CA ILE A 152 25.59 11.79 -18.56
C ILE A 152 24.83 11.31 -17.31
N CYS A 153 25.57 10.87 -16.29
CA CYS A 153 24.99 10.56 -14.99
C CYS A 153 24.42 11.84 -14.35
N PRO A 154 23.11 11.92 -14.02
CA PRO A 154 22.53 13.12 -13.43
C PRO A 154 23.09 13.49 -12.05
N TYR A 155 23.61 12.51 -11.31
CA TYR A 155 24.15 12.72 -9.98
C TYR A 155 25.62 13.13 -9.99
N THR A 156 26.45 12.50 -10.83
CA THR A 156 27.91 12.73 -10.83
C THR A 156 28.40 13.64 -11.94
N GLY A 157 27.59 13.88 -12.98
CA GLY A 157 28.00 14.64 -14.17
C GLY A 157 28.97 13.89 -15.08
N LYS A 158 29.40 12.67 -14.73
CA LYS A 158 30.29 11.85 -15.56
C LYS A 158 29.55 11.30 -16.77
N THR A 159 30.23 11.32 -17.92
CA THR A 159 29.76 10.66 -19.14
C THR A 159 29.73 9.15 -18.93
N ILE A 160 28.62 8.53 -19.32
CA ILE A 160 28.39 7.09 -19.30
C ILE A 160 28.70 6.56 -20.69
N PRO A 161 29.85 5.91 -20.93
CA PRO A 161 30.16 5.35 -22.23
C PRO A 161 29.20 4.18 -22.55
N PRO A 162 28.98 3.89 -23.84
CA PRO A 162 28.04 2.85 -24.28
C PRO A 162 28.29 1.47 -23.66
N GLN A 163 29.56 1.11 -23.43
CA GLN A 163 29.98 -0.17 -22.84
C GLN A 163 29.69 -0.24 -21.34
N ALA A 164 29.81 0.88 -20.62
CA ALA A 164 29.53 0.93 -19.18
C ALA A 164 28.02 0.87 -18.87
N LEU A 165 27.15 1.23 -19.83
CA LEU A 165 25.71 1.21 -19.64
C LEU A 165 25.15 -0.15 -19.19
N PHE A 166 25.78 -1.23 -19.64
CA PHE A 166 25.39 -2.61 -19.33
C PHE A 166 26.37 -3.31 -18.37
N SER A 167 27.35 -2.58 -17.83
CA SER A 167 28.24 -3.10 -16.80
C SER A 167 27.60 -3.04 -15.41
N GLY A 168 28.27 -3.60 -14.40
CA GLY A 168 27.86 -3.48 -13.00
C GLY A 168 28.10 -2.09 -12.38
N GLU A 169 28.71 -1.17 -13.13
CA GLU A 169 29.01 0.19 -12.64
C GLU A 169 27.82 1.14 -12.75
N ILE A 170 26.85 0.82 -13.63
CA ILE A 170 25.70 1.67 -13.91
C ILE A 170 24.42 0.93 -13.51
N GLU A 171 23.65 1.59 -12.64
CA GLU A 171 22.40 1.06 -12.13
C GLU A 171 21.20 1.91 -12.59
N VAL A 172 20.07 1.24 -12.80
CA VAL A 172 18.78 1.91 -12.93
C VAL A 172 18.28 2.21 -11.53
N GLU A 173 18.30 3.47 -11.16
CA GLU A 173 17.97 3.94 -9.82
C GLU A 173 16.59 4.60 -9.78
N HIS A 174 15.86 4.45 -8.66
CA HIS A 174 14.71 5.30 -8.37
C HIS A 174 15.15 6.66 -7.80
N ILE A 175 14.78 7.74 -8.50
CA ILE A 175 15.03 9.13 -8.10
C ILE A 175 14.52 9.33 -6.67
N LEU A 176 13.21 9.13 -6.47
CA LEU A 176 12.61 9.02 -5.14
C LEU A 176 12.62 7.55 -4.69
N PRO A 177 13.10 7.23 -3.48
CA PRO A 177 13.24 5.84 -3.04
C PRO A 177 11.94 5.03 -3.16
N PHE A 178 12.04 3.83 -3.74
CA PHE A 178 10.89 2.94 -3.94
C PHE A 178 10.26 2.51 -2.61
N SER A 179 11.04 2.24 -1.58
CA SER A 179 10.54 1.89 -0.23
C SER A 179 9.70 3.00 0.41
N ARG A 180 9.87 4.26 -0.01
CA ARG A 180 9.12 5.43 0.48
C ARG A 180 7.96 5.84 -0.41
N THR A 181 8.03 5.59 -1.72
CA THR A 181 7.04 6.06 -2.72
C THR A 181 6.24 4.95 -3.40
N LEU A 182 6.78 3.74 -3.46
CA LEU A 182 6.29 2.62 -4.26
C LEU A 182 6.11 2.95 -5.76
N ASP A 183 6.75 4.02 -6.25
CA ASP A 183 6.65 4.43 -7.64
C ASP A 183 7.75 3.80 -8.50
N ASP A 184 7.39 2.76 -9.24
CA ASP A 184 8.26 2.07 -10.20
C ASP A 184 8.14 2.62 -11.64
N SER A 185 7.49 3.78 -11.83
CA SER A 185 7.28 4.38 -13.14
C SER A 185 8.61 4.80 -13.78
N PHE A 186 8.63 4.84 -15.12
CA PHE A 186 9.79 5.33 -15.87
C PHE A 186 10.14 6.80 -15.52
N MET A 187 9.16 7.58 -15.05
CA MET A 187 9.34 8.95 -14.58
C MET A 187 10.00 9.05 -13.20
N ASN A 188 10.08 7.96 -12.44
CA ASN A 188 10.86 7.91 -11.21
C ASN A 188 12.21 7.18 -11.39
N LYS A 189 12.54 6.74 -12.61
CA LYS A 189 13.79 6.01 -12.88
C LYS A 189 14.83 6.91 -13.53
N THR A 190 16.09 6.73 -13.20
CA THR A 190 17.24 7.38 -13.83
C THR A 190 18.43 6.42 -13.88
N LEU A 191 19.52 6.81 -14.54
CA LEU A 191 20.81 6.12 -14.41
C LEU A 191 21.67 6.76 -13.34
N SER A 192 22.46 5.94 -12.67
CA SER A 192 23.36 6.32 -11.59
C SER A 192 24.57 5.40 -11.58
N TYR A 193 25.72 5.91 -11.12
CA TYR A 193 26.84 5.02 -10.82
C TYR A 193 26.55 4.27 -9.51
N SER A 194 26.88 2.98 -9.44
CA SER A 194 26.61 2.15 -8.25
C SER A 194 27.22 2.74 -6.97
N SER A 195 28.38 3.41 -7.09
CA SER A 195 29.05 4.09 -5.98
C SER A 195 28.27 5.27 -5.40
N ILE A 196 27.63 6.10 -6.24
CA ILE A 196 26.81 7.22 -5.76
C ILE A 196 25.43 6.74 -5.32
N ASN A 197 24.86 5.74 -6.00
CA ASN A 197 23.59 5.14 -5.60
C ASN A 197 23.69 4.51 -4.20
N ALA A 198 24.79 3.79 -3.91
CA ALA A 198 25.06 3.25 -2.57
C ALA A 198 25.13 4.35 -1.50
N LYS A 199 25.79 5.48 -1.79
CA LYS A 199 25.82 6.65 -0.89
C LYS A 199 24.43 7.26 -0.70
N LYS A 200 23.63 7.37 -1.77
CA LYS A 200 22.26 7.89 -1.67
C LYS A 200 21.39 7.02 -0.78
N GLY A 201 21.43 5.70 -0.94
CA GLY A 201 20.64 4.77 -0.15
C GLY A 201 19.14 5.11 -0.19
N ASN A 202 18.50 5.22 0.98
CA ASN A 202 17.06 5.53 1.09
C ASN A 202 16.74 7.04 1.12
N ARG A 203 17.67 7.88 0.65
CA ARG A 203 17.49 9.33 0.58
C ARG A 203 16.89 9.80 -0.74
N THR A 204 16.16 10.91 -0.71
CA THR A 204 15.82 11.68 -1.92
C THR A 204 17.07 12.42 -2.44
N PRO A 205 17.08 12.86 -3.71
CA PRO A 205 18.20 13.65 -4.20
C PRO A 205 18.38 14.95 -3.41
N TRP A 206 17.28 15.54 -2.91
CA TRP A 206 17.33 16.73 -2.08
C TRP A 206 17.97 16.47 -0.71
N GLU A 207 17.60 15.36 -0.05
CA GLU A 207 18.25 14.93 1.21
C GLU A 207 19.74 14.62 1.01
N CYS A 208 20.16 14.19 -0.19
CA CYS A 208 21.57 14.04 -0.53
C CYS A 208 22.30 15.39 -0.68
N VAL A 209 21.61 16.43 -1.18
CA VAL A 209 22.14 17.80 -1.23
C VAL A 209 22.32 18.34 0.19
N GLU A 210 21.30 18.19 1.05
CA GLU A 210 21.37 18.62 2.45
C GLU A 210 22.46 17.89 3.25
N ALA A 211 22.72 16.63 2.90
CA ALA A 211 23.81 15.82 3.47
C ALA A 211 25.19 16.12 2.86
N GLY A 212 25.30 17.04 1.89
CA GLY A 212 26.57 17.39 1.24
C GLY A 212 27.13 16.33 0.28
N ILE A 213 26.34 15.32 -0.09
CA ILE A 213 26.77 14.22 -0.97
C ILE A 213 26.82 14.65 -2.43
N ILE A 214 25.92 15.57 -2.80
CA ILE A 214 25.80 16.14 -4.15
C ILE A 214 25.72 17.66 -3.98
N ALA A 215 26.48 18.41 -4.78
CA ALA A 215 26.36 19.86 -4.82
C ALA A 215 25.04 20.28 -5.48
N GLU A 216 24.35 21.26 -4.89
CA GLU A 216 23.02 21.72 -5.35
C GLU A 216 23.06 22.24 -6.79
N ASP A 217 23.94 23.21 -7.07
CA ASP A 217 24.04 23.88 -8.36
C ASP A 217 24.34 22.89 -9.50
N ASP A 218 25.25 21.96 -9.23
CA ASP A 218 25.61 20.86 -10.12
C ASP A 218 24.39 20.00 -10.49
N LEU A 219 23.62 19.59 -9.48
CA LEU A 219 22.43 18.78 -9.69
C LEU A 219 21.40 19.54 -10.53
N LEU A 220 21.10 20.79 -10.15
CA LEU A 220 20.13 21.64 -10.84
C LEU A 220 20.53 21.88 -12.30
N GLN A 221 21.80 22.12 -12.57
CA GLN A 221 22.32 22.31 -13.92
C GLN A 221 22.19 21.03 -14.76
N ARG A 222 22.52 19.86 -14.20
CA ARG A 222 22.46 18.56 -14.90
C ARG A 222 21.03 18.17 -15.23
N ILE A 223 20.10 18.32 -14.28
CA ILE A 223 18.71 17.91 -14.48
C ILE A 223 17.93 18.82 -15.43
N ARG A 224 18.38 20.06 -15.71
CA ARG A 224 17.69 21.00 -16.62
C ARG A 224 17.30 20.38 -17.96
N LYS A 225 18.10 19.45 -18.46
CA LYS A 225 17.92 18.73 -19.74
C LYS A 225 16.88 17.60 -19.68
N LEU A 226 16.46 17.18 -18.48
CA LEU A 226 15.48 16.11 -18.28
C LEU A 226 14.04 16.64 -18.42
N PRO A 227 13.06 15.75 -18.68
CA PRO A 227 11.65 16.12 -18.69
C PRO A 227 11.22 16.79 -17.37
N TRP A 228 10.34 17.79 -17.47
CA TRP A 228 9.84 18.56 -16.31
C TRP A 228 9.35 17.68 -15.14
N LYS A 229 8.58 16.63 -15.43
CA LYS A 229 8.09 15.70 -14.39
C LYS A 229 9.22 15.01 -13.62
N LYS A 230 10.35 14.67 -14.26
CA LYS A 230 11.53 14.13 -13.58
C LYS A 230 12.24 15.20 -12.78
N ARG A 231 12.45 16.38 -13.36
CA ARG A 231 13.09 17.51 -12.67
C ARG A 231 12.42 17.82 -11.34
N ARG A 232 11.08 17.87 -11.33
CA ARG A 232 10.28 18.06 -10.11
C ARG A 232 10.57 17.01 -9.02
N LYS A 233 10.82 15.75 -9.39
CA LYS A 233 11.16 14.68 -8.43
C LYS A 233 12.57 14.81 -7.87
N PHE A 234 13.53 15.29 -8.68
CA PHE A 234 14.87 15.59 -8.19
C PHE A 234 14.88 16.75 -7.19
N THR A 235 14.03 17.76 -7.38
CA THR A 235 13.94 18.95 -6.52
C THR A 235 12.88 18.83 -5.42
N GLN A 236 12.34 17.64 -5.19
CA GLN A 236 11.26 17.42 -4.25
C GLN A 236 11.82 17.30 -2.84
N LYS A 237 11.50 18.28 -1.98
CA LYS A 237 11.93 18.30 -0.57
C LYS A 237 11.16 17.30 0.29
N GLU A 238 9.85 17.24 0.09
CA GLU A 238 8.96 16.36 0.85
C GLU A 238 8.34 15.30 -0.04
N ILE A 239 8.38 14.04 0.39
CA ILE A 239 7.68 12.96 -0.31
C ILE A 239 6.18 13.07 -0.04
N GLN A 240 5.42 13.51 -1.04
CA GLN A 240 3.97 13.39 -1.04
C GLN A 240 3.62 11.96 -1.45
N LEU A 241 2.97 11.21 -0.56
CA LEU A 241 2.58 9.80 -0.74
C LEU A 241 1.45 9.59 -1.78
N ASP A 242 1.10 10.60 -2.56
CA ASP A 242 0.02 10.57 -3.55
C ASP A 242 0.30 9.61 -4.72
N ASP A 243 1.56 9.19 -4.95
CA ASP A 243 1.92 8.23 -6.01
C ASP A 243 1.58 6.74 -5.68
N PHE A 244 1.04 6.45 -4.48
CA PHE A 244 0.42 5.16 -4.10
C PHE A 244 -0.71 4.73 -5.06
N ILE A 245 -1.25 5.68 -5.82
CA ILE A 245 -2.44 5.56 -6.68
C ILE A 245 -2.22 4.63 -7.90
N SER A 246 -1.02 4.57 -8.50
CA SER A 246 -0.87 3.90 -9.81
C SER A 246 -1.05 2.37 -9.76
N ARG A 247 -0.49 1.70 -8.74
CA ARG A 247 -0.68 0.26 -8.50
C ARG A 247 -2.11 -0.06 -8.10
N GLN A 248 -2.69 0.74 -7.20
CA GLN A 248 -4.09 0.62 -6.81
C GLN A 248 -5.05 0.80 -8.00
N LEU A 249 -4.77 1.70 -8.94
CA LEU A 249 -5.62 1.90 -10.12
C LEU A 249 -5.64 0.66 -11.03
N ASN A 250 -4.49 0.00 -11.24
CA ASN A 250 -4.44 -1.23 -12.04
C ASN A 250 -5.13 -2.40 -11.34
N ASP A 251 -4.92 -2.56 -10.03
CA ASP A 251 -5.61 -3.56 -9.23
C ASP A 251 -7.12 -3.30 -9.22
N THR A 252 -7.59 -2.06 -9.06
CA THR A 252 -9.02 -1.69 -9.12
C THR A 252 -9.65 -2.01 -10.48
N ARG A 253 -8.95 -1.75 -11.60
CA ARG A 253 -9.43 -2.15 -12.94
C ARG A 253 -9.58 -3.66 -13.06
N TYR A 254 -8.61 -4.40 -12.53
CA TYR A 254 -8.62 -5.85 -12.59
C TYR A 254 -9.73 -6.43 -11.70
N ILE A 255 -9.85 -5.96 -10.45
CA ILE A 255 -10.93 -6.29 -9.49
C ILE A 255 -12.28 -6.14 -10.16
N SER A 256 -12.56 -4.97 -10.72
CA SER A 256 -13.86 -4.65 -11.28
C SER A 256 -14.20 -5.52 -12.51
N ARG A 257 -13.20 -5.89 -13.33
CA ARG A 257 -13.38 -6.81 -14.46
C ARG A 257 -13.72 -8.21 -13.98
N GLU A 258 -13.01 -8.72 -12.99
CA GLU A 258 -13.28 -10.06 -12.45
C GLU A 258 -14.57 -10.08 -11.62
N ALA A 259 -14.89 -9.00 -10.91
CA ALA A 259 -16.15 -8.83 -10.20
C ALA A 259 -17.34 -8.93 -11.15
N LYS A 260 -17.29 -8.30 -12.33
CA LYS A 260 -18.37 -8.45 -13.33
C LYS A 260 -18.58 -9.92 -13.74
N LYS A 261 -17.52 -10.64 -14.08
CA LYS A 261 -17.59 -12.06 -14.47
C LYS A 261 -18.06 -12.94 -13.32
N TYR A 262 -17.69 -12.58 -12.11
CA TYR A 262 -18.05 -13.32 -10.92
C TYR A 262 -19.51 -13.11 -10.54
N LEU A 263 -20.01 -11.87 -10.60
CA LEU A 263 -21.39 -11.51 -10.34
C LEU A 263 -22.37 -12.03 -11.40
N SER A 264 -21.94 -12.24 -12.64
CA SER A 264 -22.82 -12.80 -13.69
C SER A 264 -23.28 -14.23 -13.39
N LYS A 265 -22.66 -14.89 -12.40
CA LYS A 265 -23.10 -16.20 -11.88
C LYS A 265 -24.39 -16.13 -11.06
N LEU A 266 -24.83 -14.93 -10.64
CA LEU A 266 -26.09 -14.76 -9.92
C LEU A 266 -27.31 -14.80 -10.84
N GLY A 267 -28.43 -15.26 -10.30
CA GLY A 267 -29.70 -15.41 -11.01
C GLY A 267 -29.71 -16.57 -12.01
N SER A 268 -30.89 -16.88 -12.52
CA SER A 268 -31.12 -17.88 -13.57
C SER A 268 -31.38 -17.22 -14.93
N GLU A 269 -31.76 -18.01 -15.95
CA GLU A 269 -32.33 -17.45 -17.17
C GLU A 269 -33.72 -16.83 -16.93
N GLU A 270 -34.54 -17.43 -16.06
CA GLU A 270 -35.86 -16.92 -15.67
C GLU A 270 -35.77 -15.65 -14.81
N TRP A 271 -34.77 -15.58 -13.92
CA TRP A 271 -34.55 -14.44 -13.01
C TRP A 271 -33.14 -13.86 -13.20
N PRO A 272 -32.89 -13.15 -14.32
CA PRO A 272 -31.55 -12.67 -14.65
C PRO A 272 -31.18 -11.42 -13.85
N VAL A 273 -30.05 -11.50 -13.13
CA VAL A 273 -29.45 -10.32 -12.50
C VAL A 273 -28.66 -9.52 -13.52
N LYS A 274 -29.08 -8.28 -13.77
CA LYS A 274 -28.40 -7.40 -14.75
C LYS A 274 -27.11 -6.83 -14.16
N ILE A 275 -25.96 -7.26 -14.68
CA ILE A 275 -24.65 -6.73 -14.26
C ILE A 275 -24.22 -5.57 -15.16
N GLN A 276 -24.26 -4.37 -14.60
CA GLN A 276 -23.91 -3.13 -15.29
C GLN A 276 -22.60 -2.55 -14.77
N ILE A 277 -21.93 -1.78 -15.61
CA ILE A 277 -20.67 -1.12 -15.31
C ILE A 277 -20.91 0.39 -15.29
N ALA A 278 -20.49 1.04 -14.20
CA ALA A 278 -20.31 2.49 -14.14
C ALA A 278 -18.84 2.85 -14.42
N LYS A 279 -18.56 4.07 -14.90
CA LYS A 279 -17.20 4.55 -15.15
C LYS A 279 -16.80 5.53 -14.05
N GLY A 280 -15.65 5.39 -13.39
CA GLY A 280 -15.38 6.16 -12.17
C GLY A 280 -15.35 7.69 -12.33
N GLN A 281 -15.03 8.19 -13.53
CA GLN A 281 -15.17 9.62 -13.84
C GLN A 281 -16.63 10.13 -13.76
N SER A 282 -17.64 9.29 -14.05
CA SER A 282 -19.05 9.68 -13.88
C SER A 282 -19.45 9.76 -12.42
N THR A 283 -18.93 8.88 -11.56
CA THR A 283 -19.24 8.87 -10.12
C THR A 283 -18.81 10.18 -9.46
N ALA A 284 -17.58 10.63 -9.68
CA ALA A 284 -17.08 11.86 -9.08
C ALA A 284 -17.85 13.10 -9.54
N LEU A 285 -18.27 13.14 -10.81
CA LEU A 285 -19.05 14.24 -11.37
C LEU A 285 -20.49 14.24 -10.83
N LEU A 286 -21.18 13.09 -10.85
CA LEU A 286 -22.56 12.99 -10.35
C LEU A 286 -22.62 13.25 -8.84
N ARG A 287 -21.62 12.79 -8.08
CA ARG A 287 -21.47 13.11 -6.64
C ARG A 287 -21.39 14.61 -6.40
N HIS A 288 -20.68 15.35 -7.25
CA HIS A 288 -20.63 16.81 -7.20
C HIS A 288 -21.94 17.47 -7.66
N LEU A 289 -22.54 17.01 -8.76
CA LEU A 289 -23.81 17.57 -9.27
C LEU A 289 -24.98 17.39 -8.29
N TRP A 290 -24.99 16.31 -7.52
CA TRP A 290 -25.96 16.08 -6.45
C TRP A 290 -25.50 16.60 -5.08
N SER A 291 -24.43 17.42 -5.06
CA SER A 291 -23.84 18.03 -3.86
C SER A 291 -23.48 17.02 -2.74
N LEU A 292 -23.32 15.74 -3.05
CA LEU A 292 -23.09 14.68 -2.07
C LEU A 292 -21.67 14.69 -1.48
N ASN A 293 -20.76 15.51 -2.01
CA ASN A 293 -19.40 15.65 -1.48
C ASN A 293 -19.39 16.13 -0.02
N SER A 294 -20.34 16.99 0.34
CA SER A 294 -20.37 17.64 1.65
C SER A 294 -21.08 16.82 2.74
N ILE A 295 -21.64 15.64 2.43
CA ILE A 295 -22.43 14.86 3.41
C ILE A 295 -21.61 14.48 4.65
N LEU A 296 -20.30 14.24 4.46
CA LEU A 296 -19.39 13.81 5.52
C LEU A 296 -18.41 14.91 5.94
N ASN A 297 -18.63 16.16 5.54
CA ASN A 297 -17.82 17.29 5.98
C ASN A 297 -18.56 18.08 7.06
N HIS A 298 -17.85 18.39 8.15
CA HIS A 298 -18.40 19.21 9.23
C HIS A 298 -18.44 20.70 8.86
N ASP A 299 -17.53 21.15 7.99
CA ASP A 299 -17.35 22.58 7.65
C ASP A 299 -18.09 23.02 6.37
N GLY A 300 -18.94 22.17 5.80
CA GLY A 300 -19.69 22.49 4.57
C GLY A 300 -18.87 22.48 3.27
N ASP A 301 -17.57 22.17 3.34
CA ASP A 301 -16.69 22.08 2.17
C ASP A 301 -17.21 21.09 1.12
N GLU A 302 -16.95 21.38 -0.17
CA GLU A 302 -17.30 20.46 -1.28
C GLU A 302 -16.19 19.44 -1.59
N ILE A 303 -15.16 19.38 -0.74
CA ILE A 303 -14.02 18.46 -0.90
C ILE A 303 -14.39 17.09 -0.33
N LYS A 304 -14.10 16.00 -1.03
CA LYS A 304 -14.41 14.65 -0.53
C LYS A 304 -13.69 14.37 0.80
N ASN A 305 -14.42 14.16 1.89
CA ASN A 305 -13.83 13.63 3.13
C ASN A 305 -13.31 12.21 2.89
N ARG A 306 -11.98 12.04 2.90
CA ARG A 306 -11.34 10.72 2.79
C ARG A 306 -11.02 10.11 4.14
N GLU A 307 -11.24 10.84 5.23
CA GLU A 307 -10.94 10.44 6.59
C GLU A 307 -12.09 9.71 7.27
N ASP A 308 -13.26 9.63 6.61
CA ASP A 308 -14.41 8.82 6.99
C ASP A 308 -14.68 7.74 5.92
N HIS A 309 -14.66 6.46 6.28
CA HIS A 309 -14.84 5.34 5.35
C HIS A 309 -16.22 5.31 4.68
N ARG A 310 -17.24 5.96 5.26
CA ARG A 310 -18.60 6.02 4.70
C ARG A 310 -18.64 6.72 3.34
N HIS A 311 -17.59 7.44 2.95
CA HIS A 311 -17.47 8.02 1.61
C HIS A 311 -17.57 6.96 0.50
N HIS A 312 -17.20 5.71 0.77
CA HIS A 312 -17.39 4.59 -0.16
C HIS A 312 -18.86 4.26 -0.39
N SER A 313 -19.71 4.39 0.65
CA SER A 313 -21.16 4.23 0.53
C SER A 313 -21.79 5.36 -0.28
N VAL A 314 -21.26 6.59 -0.16
CA VAL A 314 -21.67 7.72 -1.02
C VAL A 314 -21.38 7.43 -2.49
N ASP A 315 -20.17 6.95 -2.79
CA ASP A 315 -19.81 6.55 -4.15
C ASP A 315 -20.70 5.40 -4.64
N ALA A 316 -20.97 4.39 -3.79
CA ALA A 316 -21.84 3.25 -4.13
C ALA A 316 -23.29 3.68 -4.43
N LEU A 317 -23.85 4.62 -3.67
CA LEU A 317 -25.16 5.22 -3.95
C LEU A 317 -25.18 5.89 -5.32
N VAL A 318 -24.15 6.67 -5.63
CA VAL A 318 -24.03 7.32 -6.95
C VAL A 318 -23.94 6.30 -8.07
N VAL A 319 -23.14 5.25 -7.90
CA VAL A 319 -22.99 4.16 -8.87
C VAL A 319 -24.33 3.43 -9.06
N ALA A 320 -25.08 3.16 -7.99
CA ALA A 320 -26.39 2.53 -8.05
C ALA A 320 -27.40 3.36 -8.87
N LEU A 321 -27.32 4.70 -8.80
CA LEU A 321 -28.21 5.62 -9.52
C LEU A 321 -27.71 5.98 -10.93
N THR A 322 -26.49 5.60 -11.28
CA THR A 322 -25.91 5.88 -12.60
C THR A 322 -26.44 4.90 -13.65
N THR A 323 -27.53 5.29 -14.34
CA THR A 323 -28.10 4.50 -15.42
C THR A 323 -27.26 4.59 -16.71
N PRO A 324 -27.39 3.62 -17.65
CA PRO A 324 -26.74 3.71 -18.97
C PRO A 324 -27.08 4.99 -19.75
N SER A 325 -28.29 5.53 -19.58
CA SER A 325 -28.72 6.79 -20.20
C SER A 325 -27.93 7.99 -19.67
N ILE A 326 -27.81 8.12 -18.34
CA ILE A 326 -26.99 9.18 -17.70
C ILE A 326 -25.54 9.06 -18.17
N LEU A 327 -24.99 7.83 -18.20
CA LEU A 327 -23.63 7.59 -18.66
C LEU A 327 -23.43 7.97 -20.13
N LYS A 328 -24.42 7.71 -20.99
CA LYS A 328 -24.39 8.11 -22.40
C LYS A 328 -24.36 9.63 -22.53
N LYS A 329 -25.28 10.35 -21.86
CA LYS A 329 -25.32 11.82 -21.85
C LYS A 329 -23.98 12.41 -21.40
N LEU A 330 -23.43 11.92 -20.28
CA LEU A 330 -22.10 12.31 -19.79
C LEU A 330 -21.00 12.05 -20.81
N SER A 331 -21.02 10.88 -21.45
CA SER A 331 -20.03 10.54 -22.46
C SER A 331 -20.15 11.41 -23.70
N ASP A 332 -21.35 11.85 -24.07
CA ASP A 332 -21.58 12.72 -25.22
C ASP A 332 -21.12 14.16 -24.95
N GLU A 333 -21.36 14.68 -23.74
CA GLU A 333 -20.81 15.97 -23.32
C GLU A 333 -19.28 15.94 -23.24
N ASN A 334 -18.70 14.88 -22.67
CA ASN A 334 -17.24 14.73 -22.58
C ASN A 334 -16.56 14.65 -23.97
N LYS A 335 -17.22 14.07 -24.99
CA LYS A 335 -16.68 14.05 -26.37
C LYS A 335 -16.57 15.43 -27.00
N LYS A 336 -17.43 16.36 -26.59
CA LYS A 336 -17.47 17.72 -27.11
C LYS A 336 -16.46 18.65 -26.42
N ILE A 337 -15.76 18.18 -25.38
CA ILE A 337 -14.70 18.93 -24.71
C ILE A 337 -13.39 18.63 -25.41
N ASP A 338 -12.88 19.60 -26.15
CA ASP A 338 -11.52 19.56 -26.66
C ASP A 338 -10.59 20.21 -25.65
N SER A 339 -9.66 19.43 -25.09
CA SER A 339 -8.52 19.99 -24.35
C SER A 339 -7.50 20.50 -25.36
N ALA A 340 -7.00 21.73 -25.19
CA ALA A 340 -5.92 22.27 -26.01
C ALA A 340 -4.70 21.33 -26.01
N GLU A 341 -4.16 21.03 -27.20
CA GLU A 341 -2.98 20.16 -27.38
C GLU A 341 -1.74 20.67 -26.64
N TRP A 342 -1.71 21.96 -26.35
CA TRP A 342 -0.59 22.70 -25.75
C TRP A 342 -0.55 22.66 -24.21
N MET A 343 -1.59 22.17 -23.55
CA MET A 343 -1.64 22.11 -22.08
C MET A 343 -0.83 20.92 -21.54
N GLU A 344 -0.12 21.12 -20.42
CA GLU A 344 0.50 20.02 -19.70
C GLU A 344 -0.56 18.97 -19.29
N GLU A 345 -0.16 17.70 -19.28
CA GLU A 345 -1.09 16.56 -19.10
C GLU A 345 -1.92 16.64 -17.80
N GLY A 346 -1.37 17.27 -16.74
CA GLY A 346 -2.07 17.51 -15.47
C GLY A 346 -3.07 18.67 -15.53
N GLU A 347 -2.70 19.78 -16.16
CA GLU A 347 -3.56 20.97 -16.31
C GLU A 347 -4.72 20.71 -17.26
N GLY A 348 -4.44 20.02 -18.37
CA GLY A 348 -5.48 19.58 -19.31
C GLY A 348 -6.47 18.60 -18.69
N ALA A 349 -6.10 17.82 -17.66
CA ALA A 349 -7.04 16.99 -16.91
C ALA A 349 -7.94 17.81 -15.98
N LYS A 350 -7.38 18.80 -15.27
CA LYS A 350 -8.14 19.71 -14.40
C LYS A 350 -9.13 20.56 -15.21
N TYR A 351 -8.66 21.18 -16.29
CA TYR A 351 -9.51 21.97 -17.19
C TYR A 351 -10.71 21.16 -17.71
N ARG A 352 -10.46 19.95 -18.23
CA ARG A 352 -11.54 19.07 -18.74
C ARG A 352 -12.57 18.73 -17.67
N ASN A 353 -12.13 18.43 -16.45
CA ASN A 353 -13.06 18.12 -15.36
C ASN A 353 -13.93 19.33 -15.03
N ASN A 354 -13.34 20.53 -14.98
CA ASN A 354 -14.09 21.76 -14.70
C ASN A 354 -15.07 22.10 -15.83
N GLU A 355 -14.63 21.97 -17.09
CA GLU A 355 -15.48 22.20 -18.24
C GLU A 355 -16.62 21.18 -18.33
N LEU A 356 -16.35 19.91 -18.01
CA LEU A 356 -17.38 18.88 -17.96
C LEU A 356 -18.40 19.15 -16.85
N LYS A 357 -17.96 19.61 -15.67
CA LYS A 357 -18.85 20.05 -14.59
C LYS A 357 -19.74 21.20 -15.04
N ARG A 358 -19.15 22.23 -15.66
CA ARG A 358 -19.87 23.40 -16.18
C ARG A 358 -20.94 22.98 -17.17
N ARG A 359 -20.58 22.15 -18.15
CA ARG A 359 -21.50 21.70 -19.22
C ARG A 359 -22.58 20.74 -18.75
N ALA A 360 -22.25 19.88 -17.78
CA ALA A 360 -23.23 18.98 -17.18
C ALA A 360 -24.28 19.74 -16.35
N LYS A 361 -23.89 20.84 -15.70
CA LYS A 361 -24.77 21.72 -14.92
C LYS A 361 -25.56 22.70 -15.81
N SER A 362 -24.92 23.30 -16.80
CA SER A 362 -25.56 24.24 -17.73
C SER A 362 -26.70 23.56 -18.48
N GLU A 363 -27.88 24.21 -18.50
CA GLU A 363 -29.08 23.74 -19.23
C GLU A 363 -29.56 22.33 -18.84
N LYS A 364 -29.20 21.81 -17.65
CA LYS A 364 -29.69 20.50 -17.17
C LYS A 364 -29.40 19.33 -18.13
N ARG A 365 -28.35 19.43 -18.96
CA ARG A 365 -28.04 18.52 -20.08
C ARG A 365 -27.82 17.06 -19.66
N VAL A 366 -27.38 16.82 -18.42
CA VAL A 366 -27.07 15.47 -17.91
C VAL A 366 -28.11 15.00 -16.92
N THR A 367 -28.44 15.82 -15.91
CA THR A 367 -29.50 15.56 -14.93
C THR A 367 -30.31 16.84 -14.71
N SER A 368 -31.64 16.75 -14.76
CA SER A 368 -32.54 17.90 -14.61
C SER A 368 -32.96 18.21 -13.16
N SER A 369 -32.74 17.26 -12.26
CA SER A 369 -33.11 17.32 -10.85
C SER A 369 -32.29 16.30 -10.04
N TYR A 370 -32.42 16.37 -8.72
CA TYR A 370 -32.12 15.22 -7.87
C TYR A 370 -32.92 13.99 -8.33
N PRO A 371 -32.41 12.76 -8.08
CA PRO A 371 -33.11 11.52 -8.37
C PRO A 371 -34.56 11.47 -7.86
N TRP A 372 -34.84 12.08 -6.70
CA TRP A 372 -36.17 12.34 -6.16
C TRP A 372 -36.12 13.58 -5.23
N PRO A 373 -37.27 14.18 -4.83
CA PRO A 373 -37.29 15.47 -4.11
C PRO A 373 -36.50 15.51 -2.80
N SER A 374 -36.62 14.48 -1.95
CA SER A 374 -35.93 14.38 -0.65
C SER A 374 -34.55 13.72 -0.73
N PHE A 375 -34.03 13.44 -1.94
CA PHE A 375 -32.84 12.61 -2.17
C PHE A 375 -31.66 12.93 -1.25
N ARG A 376 -31.32 14.22 -1.14
CA ARG A 376 -30.17 14.64 -0.34
C ARG A 376 -30.37 14.32 1.14
N LYS A 377 -31.56 14.58 1.69
CA LYS A 377 -31.89 14.29 3.09
C LYS A 377 -31.85 12.79 3.33
N ASP A 378 -32.53 12.01 2.49
CA ASP A 378 -32.58 10.55 2.62
C ASP A 378 -31.18 9.92 2.50
N ALA A 379 -30.33 10.47 1.63
CA ALA A 379 -28.94 10.05 1.52
C ALA A 379 -28.16 10.35 2.82
N ILE A 380 -28.30 11.56 3.37
CA ILE A 380 -27.64 11.95 4.64
C ILE A 380 -28.07 11.00 5.77
N ASP A 381 -29.37 10.79 5.94
CA ASP A 381 -29.93 9.96 7.01
C ASP A 381 -29.45 8.51 6.87
N ALA A 382 -29.52 7.96 5.65
CA ALA A 382 -29.03 6.62 5.36
C ALA A 382 -27.52 6.48 5.62
N ILE A 383 -26.70 7.40 5.09
CA ILE A 383 -25.23 7.37 5.24
C ILE A 383 -24.82 7.52 6.69
N ASN A 384 -25.49 8.39 7.46
CA ASN A 384 -25.19 8.59 8.87
C ASN A 384 -25.51 7.36 9.73
N SER A 385 -26.50 6.57 9.35
CA SER A 385 -26.84 5.30 10.01
C SER A 385 -25.86 4.15 9.73
N ILE A 386 -24.97 4.30 8.73
CA ILE A 386 -24.05 3.23 8.33
C ILE A 386 -22.98 3.03 9.39
N ILE A 387 -22.80 1.76 9.77
CA ILE A 387 -21.70 1.28 10.58
C ILE A 387 -20.75 0.50 9.67
N VAL A 388 -19.50 0.95 9.58
CA VAL A 388 -18.51 0.36 8.67
C VAL A 388 -18.05 -0.99 9.20
N SER A 389 -18.17 -2.02 8.38
CA SER A 389 -17.68 -3.37 8.67
C SER A 389 -16.18 -3.47 8.39
N HIS A 390 -15.42 -4.04 9.32
CA HIS A 390 -13.98 -4.24 9.18
C HIS A 390 -13.61 -5.71 9.26
N ARG A 391 -12.68 -6.13 8.39
CA ARG A 391 -12.14 -7.47 8.45
C ARG A 391 -11.18 -7.60 9.63
N VAL A 392 -11.53 -8.48 10.57
CA VAL A 392 -10.70 -8.84 11.72
C VAL A 392 -9.46 -9.63 11.28
N SER A 393 -8.29 -9.28 11.84
CA SER A 393 -7.04 -10.00 11.61
C SER A 393 -6.76 -11.01 12.72
N ARG A 394 -7.25 -12.25 12.54
CA ARG A 394 -6.94 -13.41 13.43
C ARG A 394 -5.96 -14.41 12.81
N LYS A 395 -5.39 -14.07 11.65
CA LYS A 395 -4.43 -14.95 10.98
C LYS A 395 -3.05 -14.71 11.62
N VAL A 396 -2.43 -15.77 12.12
CA VAL A 396 -1.02 -15.74 12.54
C VAL A 396 -0.15 -15.46 11.32
N SER A 397 0.32 -14.22 11.21
CA SER A 397 1.11 -13.71 10.11
C SER A 397 1.79 -12.39 10.46
N GLY A 398 2.87 -12.06 9.77
CA GLY A 398 3.70 -10.89 10.06
C GLY A 398 4.99 -11.26 10.81
N SER A 399 5.78 -10.24 11.16
CA SER A 399 7.09 -10.43 11.77
C SER A 399 6.97 -11.02 13.19
N PHE A 400 7.72 -12.09 13.44
CA PHE A 400 7.77 -12.76 14.74
C PHE A 400 8.61 -11.96 15.75
N HIS A 401 9.73 -11.41 15.29
CA HIS A 401 10.62 -10.53 16.03
C HIS A 401 11.12 -9.40 15.13
N GLU A 402 11.70 -8.36 15.72
CA GLU A 402 12.47 -7.34 15.00
C GLU A 402 13.75 -7.96 14.40
N ASP A 403 14.25 -7.40 13.30
CA ASP A 403 15.44 -7.91 12.61
C ASP A 403 16.74 -7.74 13.42
N THR A 404 16.72 -6.90 14.45
CA THR A 404 17.88 -6.67 15.30
C THR A 404 18.02 -7.77 16.33
N TYR A 405 19.09 -8.55 16.20
CA TYR A 405 19.53 -9.47 17.24
C TYR A 405 20.37 -8.74 18.30
N TYR A 406 20.17 -9.15 19.55
CA TYR A 406 20.96 -8.73 20.69
C TYR A 406 21.72 -9.95 21.24
N GLY A 407 23.00 -9.78 21.55
CA GLY A 407 23.82 -10.80 22.20
C GLY A 407 23.63 -10.83 23.71
N THR A 408 24.03 -11.93 24.34
CA THR A 408 24.10 -12.07 25.80
C THR A 408 25.21 -11.21 26.40
N THR A 409 25.10 -10.93 27.69
CA THR A 409 26.16 -10.28 28.48
C THR A 409 26.13 -10.77 29.93
N GLU A 410 27.28 -10.70 30.59
CA GLU A 410 27.45 -11.03 32.01
C GLU A 410 26.86 -9.95 32.93
N SER A 411 26.71 -8.72 32.41
CA SER A 411 26.12 -7.60 33.15
C SER A 411 24.67 -7.93 33.55
N LYS A 412 24.32 -7.73 34.82
CA LYS A 412 22.96 -7.96 35.31
C LYS A 412 22.06 -6.72 35.14
N PRO A 413 20.75 -6.91 34.93
CA PRO A 413 19.79 -5.81 34.89
C PRO A 413 19.65 -5.15 36.27
N THR A 414 19.47 -3.84 36.31
CA THR A 414 19.26 -3.07 37.55
C THR A 414 17.83 -3.16 38.07
N LYS A 415 16.84 -3.46 37.21
CA LYS A 415 15.41 -3.52 37.56
C LYS A 415 14.85 -4.93 37.37
N LYS A 416 13.85 -5.28 38.18
CA LYS A 416 13.04 -6.51 37.98
C LYS A 416 12.36 -6.49 36.60
N ARG A 417 12.20 -7.68 35.99
CA ARG A 417 11.60 -7.87 34.64
C ARG A 417 12.32 -7.12 33.51
N LYS A 418 13.62 -6.94 33.67
CA LYS A 418 14.53 -6.47 32.63
C LYS A 418 15.54 -7.56 32.32
N GLU A 419 16.00 -7.57 31.09
CA GLU A 419 17.13 -8.36 30.63
C GLU A 419 18.21 -7.39 30.13
N MET A 420 19.45 -7.61 30.52
CA MET A 420 20.57 -6.85 29.98
C MET A 420 21.04 -7.53 28.70
N VAL A 421 21.10 -6.77 27.61
CA VAL A 421 21.45 -7.30 26.29
C VAL A 421 22.49 -6.43 25.60
N ALA A 422 23.27 -7.02 24.70
CA ALA A 422 24.32 -6.33 23.96
C ALA A 422 23.97 -6.15 22.48
N VAL A 423 24.29 -4.99 21.89
CA VAL A 423 24.13 -4.74 20.44
C VAL A 423 25.31 -3.93 19.92
N ARG A 424 25.75 -4.19 18.67
CA ARG A 424 26.77 -3.36 18.01
C ARG A 424 26.10 -2.34 17.11
N LYS A 425 26.45 -1.06 17.29
CA LYS A 425 25.88 0.05 16.52
C LYS A 425 26.99 0.88 15.86
N PRO A 426 26.82 1.33 14.60
CA PRO A 426 27.72 2.30 14.00
C PRO A 426 27.81 3.58 14.82
N VAL A 427 29.01 4.15 14.92
CA VAL A 427 29.24 5.35 15.73
C VAL A 427 28.46 6.56 15.22
N HIS A 428 28.25 6.67 13.90
CA HIS A 428 27.49 7.75 13.27
C HIS A 428 25.97 7.63 13.43
N GLU A 429 25.48 6.48 13.92
CA GLU A 429 24.05 6.28 14.21
C GLU A 429 23.71 6.46 15.70
N LEU A 430 24.71 6.69 16.56
CA LEU A 430 24.50 6.87 18.00
C LEU A 430 23.50 8.00 18.26
N ARG A 431 22.63 7.82 19.24
CA ARG A 431 21.61 8.83 19.60
C ARG A 431 21.81 9.34 21.00
N ILE A 432 21.79 10.66 21.14
CA ILE A 432 21.81 11.37 22.42
C ILE A 432 20.62 12.34 22.42
N THR A 433 19.56 11.97 23.13
CA THR A 433 18.33 12.75 23.31
C THR A 433 17.97 12.79 24.80
N SER A 434 16.94 13.54 25.15
CA SER A 434 16.39 13.54 26.52
C SER A 434 15.93 12.16 26.99
N LEU A 435 15.51 11.28 26.07
CA LEU A 435 14.99 9.93 26.36
C LEU A 435 16.01 8.81 26.17
N THR A 436 17.13 9.04 25.47
CA THR A 436 18.08 7.99 25.11
C THR A 436 19.49 8.53 25.01
N ASN A 437 20.45 7.87 25.65
CA ASN A 437 21.86 8.22 25.51
C ASN A 437 22.67 6.97 25.21
N ASP A 438 22.92 6.71 23.93
CA ASP A 438 23.65 5.53 23.48
C ASP A 438 25.12 5.54 23.96
N VAL A 439 25.73 6.72 24.10
CA VAL A 439 27.13 6.86 24.56
C VAL A 439 27.29 6.33 25.98
N LYS A 440 26.35 6.63 26.88
CA LYS A 440 26.36 6.08 28.26
C LYS A 440 26.28 4.55 28.28
N CYS A 441 25.65 3.94 27.27
CA CYS A 441 25.48 2.50 27.15
C CYS A 441 26.70 1.78 26.54
N ILE A 442 27.74 2.48 26.08
CA ILE A 442 28.94 1.84 25.50
C ILE A 442 29.61 0.99 26.57
N LYS A 443 29.83 -0.30 26.29
CA LYS A 443 30.39 -1.26 27.26
C LYS A 443 31.79 -0.83 27.75
N ASP A 444 32.67 -0.53 26.80
CA ASP A 444 34.07 -0.20 27.08
C ASP A 444 34.22 1.27 27.54
N PRO A 445 34.72 1.53 28.77
CA PRO A 445 34.86 2.89 29.29
C PRO A 445 35.86 3.76 28.51
N GLY A 446 36.94 3.18 27.99
CA GLY A 446 37.94 3.90 27.21
C GLY A 446 37.38 4.39 25.89
N VAL A 447 36.72 3.49 25.14
CA VAL A 447 36.01 3.82 23.90
C VAL A 447 34.89 4.83 24.16
N ARG A 448 34.17 4.70 25.28
CA ARG A 448 33.13 5.66 25.69
C ARG A 448 33.71 7.07 25.84
N ASN A 449 34.85 7.20 26.52
CA ASN A 449 35.49 8.49 26.75
C ASN A 449 36.02 9.09 25.44
N ILE A 450 36.67 8.29 24.57
CA ILE A 450 37.14 8.73 23.25
C ILE A 450 35.98 9.31 22.44
N ILE A 451 34.85 8.60 22.37
CA ILE A 451 33.68 9.05 21.61
C ILE A 451 33.08 10.32 22.24
N LYS A 452 32.97 10.38 23.56
CA LYS A 452 32.44 11.57 24.24
C LYS A 452 33.32 12.80 23.97
N SER A 453 34.63 12.67 24.09
CA SER A 453 35.59 13.76 23.84
C SER A 453 35.57 14.19 22.37
N GLU A 454 35.50 13.25 21.43
CA GLU A 454 35.45 13.58 20.01
C GLU A 454 34.12 14.24 19.60
N ILE A 455 32.99 13.84 20.18
CA ILE A 455 31.70 14.55 20.01
C ILE A 455 31.85 16.00 20.51
N GLN A 456 32.38 16.19 21.73
CA GLN A 456 32.54 17.52 22.32
C GLN A 456 33.46 18.40 21.46
N LYS A 457 34.62 17.88 21.05
CA LYS A 457 35.56 18.59 20.17
C LYS A 457 34.90 19.08 18.88
N ARG A 458 34.05 18.27 18.25
CA ARG A 458 33.32 18.65 17.03
C ARG A 458 32.24 19.70 17.31
N MET A 459 31.61 19.65 18.48
CA MET A 459 30.66 20.67 18.91
C MET A 459 31.34 22.01 19.21
N ASP A 460 32.50 21.98 19.86
CA ASP A 460 33.34 23.16 20.12
C ASP A 460 33.80 23.80 18.80
N ASN A 461 33.98 22.99 17.75
CA ASN A 461 34.24 23.44 16.38
C ASN A 461 32.98 23.89 15.61
N GLY A 462 31.85 24.11 16.29
CA GLY A 462 30.64 24.72 15.73
C GLY A 462 29.61 23.76 15.12
N LEU A 463 29.78 22.44 15.25
CA LEU A 463 28.75 21.48 14.82
C LEU A 463 27.66 21.30 15.89
N SER A 464 26.41 21.09 15.47
CA SER A 464 25.39 20.59 16.39
C SER A 464 25.71 19.15 16.80
N GLN A 465 25.22 18.71 17.95
CA GLN A 465 25.47 17.34 18.47
C GLN A 465 25.12 16.25 17.44
N ASP A 466 23.99 16.38 16.74
CA ASP A 466 23.57 15.41 15.73
C ASP A 466 24.49 15.43 14.50
N LYS A 467 24.91 16.61 14.04
CA LYS A 467 25.87 16.74 12.93
C LYS A 467 27.25 16.22 13.32
N ALA A 468 27.68 16.46 14.56
CA ALA A 468 28.93 15.93 15.11
C ALA A 468 28.93 14.40 15.07
N ILE A 469 27.85 13.75 15.50
CA ILE A 469 27.72 12.30 15.44
C ILE A 469 27.66 11.80 13.99
N GLN A 470 26.84 12.41 13.13
CA GLN A 470 26.71 12.02 11.71
C GLN A 470 28.05 12.07 10.98
N SER A 471 28.88 13.08 11.27
CA SER A 471 30.21 13.22 10.66
C SER A 471 31.19 12.08 10.99
N PHE A 472 30.87 11.18 11.93
CA PHE A 472 31.64 9.95 12.16
C PHE A 472 31.55 8.93 11.03
N GLU A 473 30.63 9.10 10.08
CA GLU A 473 30.54 8.23 8.91
C GLU A 473 31.77 8.38 8.01
N GLU A 474 32.17 9.62 7.74
CA GLU A 474 33.33 9.94 6.90
C GLU A 474 34.62 9.96 7.73
N ASN A 475 34.56 10.56 8.92
CA ASN A 475 35.72 10.74 9.80
C ASN A 475 35.47 10.07 11.16
N PRO A 476 35.67 8.74 11.29
CA PRO A 476 35.39 8.03 12.53
C PRO A 476 36.38 8.40 13.65
N PRO A 477 35.96 8.39 14.93
CA PRO A 477 36.88 8.50 16.08
C PRO A 477 37.91 7.37 16.03
N CYS A 478 39.12 7.58 16.55
CA CYS A 478 40.19 6.59 16.51
C CYS A 478 40.72 6.24 17.90
N ILE A 479 41.11 4.98 18.09
CA ILE A 479 41.95 4.56 19.21
C ILE A 479 43.39 4.80 18.78
N ILE A 480 44.13 5.59 19.56
CA ILE A 480 45.55 5.87 19.33
C ILE A 480 46.34 5.00 20.31
N SER A 481 47.18 4.12 19.78
CA SER A 481 48.17 3.37 20.54
C SER A 481 49.56 3.67 20.01
N SER A 482 50.60 3.32 20.76
CA SER A 482 51.99 3.48 20.31
C SER A 482 52.33 2.74 19.01
N LYS A 483 51.51 1.75 18.62
CA LYS A 483 51.76 0.89 17.44
C LYS A 483 50.82 1.18 16.26
N ALA A 484 49.62 1.70 16.51
CA ALA A 484 48.62 1.91 15.47
C ALA A 484 47.52 2.90 15.87
N THR A 485 46.96 3.57 14.87
CA THR A 485 45.72 4.33 14.94
C THR A 485 44.59 3.52 14.32
N VAL A 486 43.62 3.09 15.13
CA VAL A 486 42.54 2.20 14.68
C VAL A 486 41.19 2.94 14.70
N PRO A 487 40.49 3.06 13.57
CA PRO A 487 39.20 3.76 13.52
C PRO A 487 38.07 2.95 14.18
N ILE A 488 37.33 3.60 15.07
CA ILE A 488 36.15 3.07 15.77
C ILE A 488 34.93 3.27 14.88
N ARG A 489 34.60 2.27 14.06
CA ARG A 489 33.41 2.33 13.20
C ARG A 489 32.13 1.87 13.89
N LYS A 490 32.23 0.95 14.85
CA LYS A 490 31.08 0.38 15.58
C LYS A 490 31.44 0.15 17.04
N VAL A 491 30.51 0.46 17.94
CA VAL A 491 30.64 0.23 19.38
C VAL A 491 29.66 -0.80 19.88
N ARG A 492 30.05 -1.56 20.92
CA ARG A 492 29.16 -2.47 21.65
C ARG A 492 28.44 -1.68 22.75
N LEU A 493 27.11 -1.70 22.69
CA LEU A 493 26.23 -1.09 23.67
C LEU A 493 25.62 -2.18 24.55
N GLU A 494 25.56 -1.97 25.85
CA GLU A 494 24.77 -2.78 26.79
C GLU A 494 23.50 -1.99 27.18
N LYS A 495 22.35 -2.63 27.00
CA LYS A 495 21.04 -1.99 27.18
C LYS A 495 20.11 -2.90 27.94
N GLU A 496 19.34 -2.31 28.85
CA GLU A 496 18.23 -3.02 29.48
C GLU A 496 17.00 -3.03 28.57
N LYS A 497 16.44 -4.22 28.37
CA LYS A 497 15.21 -4.45 27.62
C LYS A 497 14.18 -5.12 28.52
N ASN A 498 12.89 -4.93 28.24
CA ASN A 498 11.83 -5.58 29.01
C ASN A 498 11.80 -7.07 28.66
N SER A 499 11.95 -7.95 29.64
CA SER A 499 11.98 -9.40 29.44
C SER A 499 10.69 -9.91 28.78
N ASN A 500 9.54 -9.30 29.09
CA ASN A 500 8.25 -9.67 28.50
C ASN A 500 8.14 -9.31 27.01
N ASN A 501 9.05 -8.48 26.50
CA ASN A 501 9.09 -8.08 25.10
C ASN A 501 10.24 -8.76 24.33
N LEU A 502 10.92 -9.73 24.94
CA LEU A 502 12.01 -10.45 24.32
C LEU A 502 11.63 -11.89 24.05
N THR A 503 12.13 -12.39 22.94
CA THR A 503 12.35 -13.81 22.72
C THR A 503 13.84 -14.10 22.76
N TYR A 504 14.19 -15.36 22.99
CA TYR A 504 15.54 -15.86 23.08
C TYR A 504 15.76 -17.02 22.11
N PHE A 505 17.01 -17.28 21.79
CA PHE A 505 17.45 -18.38 20.94
C PHE A 505 18.50 -19.17 21.71
N GLU A 506 18.29 -20.48 21.76
CA GLU A 506 19.16 -21.43 22.44
C GLU A 506 20.04 -22.18 21.44
N ASP A 507 21.23 -22.55 21.87
CA ASP A 507 22.10 -23.46 21.13
C ASP A 507 21.68 -24.93 21.31
N LYS A 508 22.46 -25.87 20.75
CA LYS A 508 22.16 -27.30 20.86
C LYS A 508 22.23 -27.84 22.31
N LYS A 509 22.85 -27.11 23.23
CA LYS A 509 22.98 -27.48 24.65
C LYS A 509 21.88 -26.84 25.51
N GLY A 510 21.01 -26.00 24.92
CA GLY A 510 19.97 -25.27 25.64
C GLY A 510 20.44 -23.91 26.19
N GLU A 511 21.66 -23.47 25.85
CA GLU A 511 22.19 -22.20 26.36
C GLU A 511 21.75 -21.03 25.47
N VAL A 512 21.21 -19.98 26.10
CA VAL A 512 20.77 -18.78 25.39
C VAL A 512 21.98 -18.05 24.81
N TYR A 513 22.01 -17.85 23.50
CA TYR A 513 23.11 -17.15 22.81
C TYR A 513 22.67 -15.82 22.18
N LYS A 514 21.36 -15.62 21.95
CA LYS A 514 20.80 -14.39 21.36
C LYS A 514 19.40 -14.09 21.89
N TYR A 515 19.05 -12.81 21.83
CA TYR A 515 17.71 -12.30 22.04
C TYR A 515 17.23 -11.51 20.82
N ALA A 516 15.92 -11.42 20.65
CA ALA A 516 15.28 -10.48 19.74
C ALA A 516 14.02 -9.90 20.39
N ILE A 517 13.65 -8.69 20.01
CA ILE A 517 12.40 -8.07 20.48
C ILE A 517 11.23 -8.66 19.69
N TYR A 518 10.12 -9.01 20.34
CA TYR A 518 8.93 -9.47 19.60
C TYR A 518 8.47 -8.44 18.57
N GLY A 519 8.06 -8.92 17.40
CA GLY A 519 7.65 -8.07 16.28
C GLY A 519 6.22 -7.62 16.46
N ASN A 520 5.28 -8.38 15.88
CA ASN A 520 3.86 -8.06 15.95
C ASN A 520 3.17 -8.77 17.12
N ASN A 521 2.17 -8.11 17.71
CA ASN A 521 1.24 -8.74 18.65
C ASN A 521 0.02 -9.30 17.91
N HIS A 522 -0.34 -10.56 18.19
CA HIS A 522 -1.47 -11.22 17.54
C HIS A 522 -2.80 -10.76 18.15
N HIS A 523 -2.90 -10.85 19.48
CA HIS A 523 -4.09 -10.49 20.23
C HIS A 523 -3.73 -10.14 21.67
N ILE A 524 -4.69 -9.53 22.37
CA ILE A 524 -4.67 -9.40 23.82
C ILE A 524 -5.85 -10.21 24.37
N ALA A 525 -5.60 -11.07 25.35
CA ALA A 525 -6.63 -11.84 26.05
C ALA A 525 -6.91 -11.21 27.41
N ILE A 526 -8.18 -11.12 27.78
CA ILE A 526 -8.66 -10.48 29.00
C ILE A 526 -9.26 -11.57 29.88
N TYR A 527 -8.85 -11.60 31.14
CA TYR A 527 -9.25 -12.60 32.12
C TYR A 527 -9.70 -11.95 33.43
N GLU A 528 -10.51 -12.69 34.18
CA GLU A 528 -10.75 -12.43 35.60
C GLU A 528 -9.64 -13.08 36.43
N LYS A 529 -9.23 -12.38 37.48
CA LYS A 529 -8.29 -12.84 38.49
C LYS A 529 -8.82 -12.51 39.87
N ILE A 530 -8.87 -13.50 40.75
CA ILE A 530 -9.16 -13.29 42.17
C ILE A 530 -7.88 -12.77 42.83
N ASN A 531 -7.96 -11.60 43.47
CA ASN A 531 -6.84 -11.04 44.22
C ASN A 531 -6.66 -11.77 45.57
N SER A 532 -5.60 -11.45 46.32
CA SER A 532 -5.34 -12.05 47.64
C SER A 532 -6.41 -11.73 48.70
N LYS A 533 -7.32 -10.79 48.42
CA LYS A 533 -8.45 -10.41 49.30
C LYS A 533 -9.76 -11.08 48.92
N GLY A 534 -9.78 -11.90 47.86
CA GLY A 534 -10.99 -12.55 47.34
C GLY A 534 -11.78 -11.72 46.32
N ASP A 535 -11.35 -10.50 45.99
CA ASP A 535 -12.06 -9.67 45.01
C ASP A 535 -11.73 -10.10 43.58
N LYS A 536 -12.75 -10.08 42.72
CA LYS A 536 -12.57 -10.26 41.28
C LYS A 536 -11.97 -9.01 40.66
N THR A 537 -10.82 -9.16 40.03
CA THR A 537 -10.09 -8.14 39.27
C THR A 537 -9.91 -8.58 37.82
N VAL A 538 -9.57 -7.65 36.92
CA VAL A 538 -9.32 -7.96 35.51
C VAL A 538 -7.82 -7.82 35.20
N ASP A 539 -7.26 -8.79 34.51
CA ASP A 539 -5.88 -8.74 34.00
C ASP A 539 -5.82 -9.13 32.52
N GLU A 540 -4.79 -8.64 31.84
CA GLU A 540 -4.64 -8.81 30.39
C GLU A 540 -3.32 -9.49 30.01
N VAL A 541 -3.37 -10.36 29.02
CA VAL A 541 -2.19 -11.04 28.47
C VAL A 541 -2.07 -10.69 26.99
N VAL A 542 -0.98 -10.02 26.64
CA VAL A 542 -0.63 -9.77 25.24
C VAL A 542 0.08 -11.01 24.70
N VAL A 543 -0.40 -11.53 23.57
CA VAL A 543 0.20 -12.69 22.91
C VAL A 543 0.91 -12.24 21.63
N PRO A 544 2.24 -12.29 21.59
CA PRO A 544 3.02 -12.04 20.38
C PRO A 544 2.65 -13.01 19.24
N THR A 545 2.85 -12.59 18.01
CA THR A 545 2.60 -13.43 16.82
C THR A 545 3.49 -14.67 16.82
N MET A 546 4.72 -14.55 17.34
CA MET A 546 5.64 -15.66 17.48
C MET A 546 5.10 -16.72 18.45
N GLU A 547 4.57 -16.30 19.59
CA GLU A 547 3.95 -17.20 20.57
C GLU A 547 2.68 -17.85 20.00
N ALA A 548 1.84 -17.09 19.29
CA ALA A 548 0.70 -17.66 18.57
C ALA A 548 1.12 -18.69 17.51
N ALA A 549 2.26 -18.49 16.83
CA ALA A 549 2.81 -19.43 15.86
C ALA A 549 3.37 -20.69 16.53
N ARG A 550 4.06 -20.54 17.68
CA ARG A 550 4.53 -21.66 18.51
C ARG A 550 3.34 -22.54 18.91
N ARG A 551 2.27 -21.95 19.44
CA ARG A 551 1.03 -22.66 19.80
C ARG A 551 0.46 -23.46 18.64
N ILE A 552 0.38 -22.88 17.43
CA ILE A 552 -0.08 -23.62 16.24
C ILE A 552 0.81 -24.83 15.96
N LYS A 553 2.14 -24.64 16.01
CA LYS A 553 3.12 -25.70 15.75
C LYS A 553 2.96 -26.84 16.76
N ASP A 554 2.74 -26.49 18.02
CA ASP A 554 2.60 -27.43 19.14
C ASP A 554 1.15 -27.97 19.28
N LYS A 555 0.26 -27.60 18.35
CA LYS A 555 -1.18 -27.93 18.33
C LYS A 555 -1.96 -27.45 19.58
N GLU A 556 -1.46 -26.41 20.23
CA GLU A 556 -2.14 -25.69 21.31
C GLU A 556 -3.19 -24.69 20.76
N LYS A 557 -4.16 -24.31 21.60
CA LYS A 557 -5.11 -23.25 21.25
C LYS A 557 -4.40 -21.89 21.23
N ILE A 558 -4.57 -21.13 20.14
CA ILE A 558 -3.96 -19.79 20.00
C ILE A 558 -4.40 -18.87 21.14
N VAL A 559 -5.71 -18.82 21.41
CA VAL A 559 -6.28 -18.13 22.58
C VAL A 559 -6.48 -19.18 23.67
N MET A 560 -5.69 -19.07 24.74
CA MET A 560 -5.83 -19.91 25.93
C MET A 560 -7.05 -19.43 26.72
N ARG A 561 -8.08 -20.26 26.89
CA ARG A 561 -9.28 -19.87 27.67
C ARG A 561 -9.18 -20.37 29.11
N ASP A 562 -8.46 -21.46 29.28
CA ASP A 562 -8.12 -22.21 30.49
C ASP A 562 -6.70 -21.84 30.95
N HIS A 563 -6.46 -20.54 31.15
CA HIS A 563 -5.15 -20.06 31.54
C HIS A 563 -4.87 -20.39 33.02
N PRO A 564 -3.71 -21.00 33.37
CA PRO A 564 -3.47 -21.53 34.72
C PRO A 564 -3.43 -20.46 35.82
N GLU A 565 -3.07 -19.21 35.48
CA GLU A 565 -3.00 -18.11 36.45
C GLU A 565 -4.31 -17.34 36.67
N PHE A 566 -5.37 -17.63 35.91
CA PHE A 566 -6.61 -16.82 35.90
C PHE A 566 -7.85 -17.67 36.17
N SER A 567 -8.87 -17.07 36.78
CA SER A 567 -10.08 -17.79 37.18
C SER A 567 -11.05 -17.99 36.02
N ASN A 568 -11.16 -17.01 35.12
CA ASN A 568 -12.09 -17.07 33.99
C ASN A 568 -11.60 -16.25 32.80
N PHE A 569 -11.86 -16.73 31.60
CA PHE A 569 -11.61 -15.98 30.37
C PHE A 569 -12.84 -15.15 29.99
N LEU A 570 -12.64 -13.85 29.76
CA LEU A 570 -13.72 -12.93 29.38
C LEU A 570 -13.86 -12.85 27.87
N TYR A 571 -12.81 -12.40 27.21
CA TYR A 571 -12.72 -12.27 25.75
C TYR A 571 -11.28 -11.95 25.36
N SER A 572 -10.98 -12.05 24.08
CA SER A 572 -9.77 -11.55 23.46
C SER A 572 -10.09 -10.44 22.47
N LEU A 573 -9.09 -9.62 22.16
CA LEU A 573 -9.16 -8.56 21.18
C LEU A 573 -8.02 -8.71 20.18
N SER A 574 -8.38 -8.83 18.91
CA SER A 574 -7.43 -8.81 17.78
C SER A 574 -7.55 -7.50 16.99
N ILE A 575 -6.58 -7.21 16.11
CA ILE A 575 -6.65 -6.04 15.24
C ILE A 575 -7.94 -6.07 14.39
N ASN A 576 -8.60 -4.92 14.31
CA ASN A 576 -9.90 -4.65 13.70
C ASN A 576 -11.10 -5.33 14.38
N GLU A 577 -10.97 -5.93 15.57
CA GLU A 577 -12.16 -6.29 16.34
C GLU A 577 -12.89 -5.05 16.82
N SER A 578 -14.23 -5.15 16.84
CA SER A 578 -15.11 -4.06 17.22
C SER A 578 -15.53 -4.16 18.68
N VAL A 579 -15.60 -3.01 19.34
CA VAL A 579 -16.07 -2.88 20.72
C VAL A 579 -17.05 -1.72 20.80
N LYS A 580 -18.08 -1.85 21.64
CA LYS A 580 -18.97 -0.76 22.02
C LYS A 580 -18.49 -0.19 23.35
N ASN A 581 -18.23 1.11 23.40
CA ASN A 581 -18.03 1.81 24.66
C ASN A 581 -19.41 2.05 25.28
N LEU A 582 -19.59 1.61 26.53
CA LEU A 582 -20.87 1.68 27.23
C LEU A 582 -21.12 3.05 27.84
N ASP A 583 -20.08 3.86 28.06
CA ASP A 583 -20.20 5.21 28.64
C ASP A 583 -20.77 6.20 27.62
N ASN A 584 -20.33 6.14 26.36
CA ASN A 584 -20.76 7.06 25.31
C ASN A 584 -21.57 6.40 24.18
N GLY A 585 -21.77 5.08 24.24
CA GLY A 585 -22.52 4.30 23.25
C GLY A 585 -21.83 4.11 21.89
N LYS A 586 -20.67 4.74 21.65
CA LYS A 586 -19.96 4.72 20.36
C LYS A 586 -19.28 3.38 20.11
N LEU A 587 -19.10 3.09 18.82
CA LEU A 587 -18.40 1.90 18.35
C LEU A 587 -16.97 2.24 17.95
N TYR A 588 -16.04 1.43 18.45
CA TYR A 588 -14.63 1.53 18.16
C TYR A 588 -14.12 0.22 17.58
N ARG A 589 -12.95 0.28 16.96
CA ARG A 589 -12.18 -0.89 16.54
C ARG A 589 -10.76 -0.82 17.04
N VAL A 590 -10.18 -1.97 17.34
CA VAL A 590 -8.78 -2.10 17.77
C VAL A 590 -7.87 -1.84 16.58
N GLN A 591 -6.95 -0.88 16.70
CA GLN A 591 -5.97 -0.53 15.65
C GLN A 591 -4.54 -0.89 16.04
N MET A 592 -4.24 -1.01 17.32
CA MET A 592 -2.91 -1.37 17.81
C MET A 592 -3.03 -2.09 19.15
N ILE A 593 -2.12 -3.04 19.38
CA ILE A 593 -1.94 -3.73 20.65
C ILE A 593 -0.48 -3.55 21.05
N LYS A 594 -0.23 -2.87 22.16
CA LYS A 594 1.12 -2.63 22.70
C LYS A 594 1.49 -3.70 23.71
N THR A 595 2.79 -3.92 23.85
CA THR A 595 3.37 -4.91 24.77
C THR A 595 3.22 -4.55 26.25
N ASP A 596 2.92 -3.28 26.55
CA ASP A 596 2.58 -2.79 27.90
C ASP A 596 1.08 -2.95 28.26
N LYS A 597 0.36 -3.80 27.51
CA LYS A 597 -1.07 -4.13 27.63
C LYS A 597 -2.04 -3.02 27.18
N ARG A 598 -1.56 -1.90 26.62
CA ARG A 598 -2.46 -0.87 26.08
C ARG A 598 -2.95 -1.24 24.68
N ILE A 599 -4.21 -0.94 24.41
CA ILE A 599 -4.81 -0.99 23.07
C ILE A 599 -5.07 0.42 22.56
N GLN A 600 -4.91 0.62 21.27
CA GLN A 600 -5.39 1.83 20.60
C GLN A 600 -6.72 1.52 19.93
N LEU A 601 -7.77 2.23 20.36
CA LEU A 601 -9.09 2.21 19.74
C LEU A 601 -9.25 3.42 18.82
N SER A 602 -9.95 3.22 17.71
CA SER A 602 -10.37 4.30 16.81
C SER A 602 -11.83 4.11 16.46
N GLU A 603 -12.57 5.21 16.30
CA GLU A 603 -13.97 5.16 15.94
C GLU A 603 -14.19 4.34 14.67
N ILE A 604 -15.23 3.50 14.66
CA ILE A 604 -15.38 2.44 13.66
C ILE A 604 -15.54 2.97 12.23
N ASN A 605 -16.13 4.14 12.06
CA ASN A 605 -16.37 4.75 10.75
C ASN A 605 -15.16 5.53 10.22
N LEU A 606 -14.22 5.90 11.09
CA LEU A 606 -13.11 6.78 10.73
C LEU A 606 -11.85 6.01 10.28
N VAL A 607 -11.06 6.67 9.42
CA VAL A 607 -9.73 6.22 9.02
C VAL A 607 -8.76 6.42 10.19
N SER A 608 -7.84 5.47 10.38
CA SER A 608 -6.86 5.50 11.46
C SER A 608 -5.91 6.71 11.43
N SER A 609 -5.70 7.28 10.24
CA SER A 609 -4.86 8.46 10.02
C SER A 609 -5.59 9.79 10.28
N ASN A 610 -6.90 9.78 10.55
CA ASN A 610 -7.65 11.00 10.82
C ASN A 610 -7.09 11.66 12.10
N TRP A 611 -6.63 12.91 11.97
CA TRP A 611 -6.03 13.69 13.06
C TRP A 611 -7.06 14.21 14.06
N GLN A 612 -8.31 14.38 13.62
CA GLN A 612 -9.45 14.77 14.46
C GLN A 612 -10.11 13.57 15.16
N SER A 613 -9.77 12.34 14.78
CA SER A 613 -10.36 11.15 15.41
C SER A 613 -9.92 11.01 16.86
N GLU A 614 -10.89 10.82 17.76
CA GLU A 614 -10.64 10.47 19.15
C GLU A 614 -9.96 9.10 19.21
N LYS A 615 -8.67 9.09 19.53
CA LYS A 615 -7.88 7.87 19.70
C LYS A 615 -7.75 7.57 21.18
N ILE A 616 -8.40 6.50 21.62
CA ILE A 616 -8.28 6.04 23.00
C ILE A 616 -7.07 5.10 23.06
N LEU A 617 -6.04 5.47 23.84
CA LEU A 617 -4.91 4.62 24.15
C LEU A 617 -4.94 4.25 25.63
N SER A 618 -5.55 3.12 25.96
CA SER A 618 -5.72 2.68 27.35
C SER A 618 -5.60 1.16 27.46
N ARG A 619 -5.52 0.66 28.70
CA ARG A 619 -5.62 -0.78 28.97
C ARG A 619 -7.09 -1.22 28.92
N PRO A 620 -7.42 -2.40 28.36
CA PRO A 620 -8.80 -2.88 28.32
C PRO A 620 -9.51 -2.87 29.67
N ARG A 621 -8.82 -3.23 30.76
CA ARG A 621 -9.42 -3.24 32.11
C ARG A 621 -9.86 -1.86 32.62
N ASN A 622 -9.33 -0.79 32.04
CA ASN A 622 -9.66 0.58 32.40
C ASN A 622 -10.82 1.14 31.54
N LEU A 623 -11.39 0.33 30.64
CA LEU A 623 -12.39 0.75 29.68
C LEU A 623 -13.70 0.02 29.94
N ASN A 624 -14.81 0.75 29.97
CA ASN A 624 -16.15 0.18 30.04
C ASN A 624 -16.64 -0.24 28.64
N ILE A 625 -16.05 -1.31 28.12
CA ILE A 625 -16.28 -1.76 26.74
C ILE A 625 -16.86 -3.17 26.67
N ARG A 626 -17.72 -3.39 25.67
CA ARG A 626 -18.26 -4.71 25.31
C ARG A 626 -17.83 -5.10 23.91
N LYS A 627 -17.35 -6.32 23.74
CA LYS A 627 -17.03 -6.88 22.42
C LYS A 627 -18.29 -7.06 21.57
N VAL A 628 -18.22 -6.64 20.31
CA VAL A 628 -19.31 -6.74 19.34
C VAL A 628 -18.80 -7.20 17.98
N LYS A 629 -19.70 -7.73 17.16
CA LYS A 629 -19.43 -8.10 15.77
C LYS A 629 -20.27 -7.25 14.85
N VAL A 630 -19.62 -6.65 13.86
CA VAL A 630 -20.29 -5.95 12.76
C VAL A 630 -20.29 -6.87 11.54
N ASP A 631 -21.47 -7.20 11.02
CA ASP A 631 -21.60 -8.03 9.83
C ASP A 631 -21.23 -7.27 8.54
N PRO A 632 -21.18 -7.92 7.36
CA PRO A 632 -20.77 -7.25 6.11
C PRO A 632 -21.66 -6.08 5.66
N ILE A 633 -22.87 -5.92 6.20
CA ILE A 633 -23.80 -4.83 5.86
C ILE A 633 -24.00 -3.84 7.02
N GLY A 634 -23.17 -3.93 8.07
CA GLY A 634 -23.14 -2.96 9.17
C GLY A 634 -24.05 -3.30 10.34
N LYS A 635 -24.71 -4.47 10.37
CA LYS A 635 -25.52 -4.87 11.54
C LYS A 635 -24.62 -5.28 12.70
N VAL A 636 -24.94 -4.80 13.88
CA VAL A 636 -24.16 -5.02 15.11
C VAL A 636 -24.80 -6.12 15.94
N TYR A 637 -23.98 -7.08 16.36
CA TYR A 637 -24.37 -8.19 17.20
C TYR A 637 -23.47 -8.25 18.43
N PRO A 638 -23.99 -8.67 19.61
CA PRO A 638 -23.12 -9.06 20.72
C PRO A 638 -22.13 -10.13 20.25
N ALA A 639 -20.89 -10.04 20.71
CA ALA A 639 -19.88 -11.03 20.39
C ALA A 639 -19.13 -11.45 21.65
N ASN A 640 -19.14 -12.74 21.91
CA ASN A 640 -18.25 -13.40 22.85
C ASN A 640 -17.29 -14.28 22.04
N ASP A 641 -16.15 -14.65 22.61
CA ASP A 641 -15.15 -15.46 21.90
C ASP A 641 -15.51 -16.92 21.75
#